data_AF-A0A0G1DPQ5-F1
#
_entry.id   AF-A0A0G1DPQ5-F1
#
_cell.length_a   1.000
_cell.length_b   1.000
_cell.length_c   1.000
_cell.angle_alpha   90.00
_cell.angle_beta   90.00
_cell.angle_gamma   90.00
#
_symmetry.space_group_name_H-M   'P 1'
#
loop_
_entity.id
_entity.type
_entity.pdbx_description
1 polymer ?
#
loop_
_entity_poly.entity_id
_entity_poly.type
_entity_poly.pdbx_seq_one_letter_code
_entity_poly.pdbx_strand_id
1 'polypeptide(L)'
;MVRKLYQALMSRVEGSEAVVVTGMRRVGKTVLLRQVYDSLESDNKIFLDLENPVNRKYFEQDNYEEIRYVFSTLGLDPAKRAYVFLDEIQFVKNLPSVVKYLLDHYQYKFFLTGSASFYLKNLFSESLAGRKIVYELFPLDFEEFLTLKGERIKTPSGEISEVVYQTITPLYREYVEYGGFPGVVTKLSKLEKEEVLNDIFTAYFEKEVLQIGEFRNNAVVRDLILLLSARVGSRVEVAKLASELGTTRVTINEYLTFLEGTYFLCLVPPFSTNRDVEIRGAKKVYFNDSGLVRHLGKVEFGAVLENAVFLELKRRKKEVYYHRGKRECDFVVREYGKIEEAITAATAQGRRVVAYACGKENDLSLLALAVLTDPIRNGVKETLTSLKDASVKTYIVTGDHPDTARALATELGLASEVIVGSKLSTMDDALLEATLRSTTVFARIEPSQKLRIVEALKRMGEVVAVIGDGINDAPALRAANVGIAMGEIGTDLAKETADLVLTDDNYTHIAEAISIARTAHDNFRKGLTYYLTAKAILLSIFLIPLALGVPFPFAAIHIILTELLMDLASSTIFVTEAAEPNVLQKGVRKLKDFLGKELVFSIAKNGVWLALGITTLYLLVYYQTGNVVLAQTTAFVTWLLGHILLALNLKQ
;
A
#
# COMPACT_ATOMS: atom_id res chain seq x y z
N MET A 1 11.76 8.34 34.62
CA MET A 1 12.03 7.95 33.21
C MET A 1 12.54 6.52 33.21
N VAL A 2 11.78 5.55 32.72
CA VAL A 2 12.29 4.18 32.56
C VAL A 2 12.73 4.02 31.11
N ARG A 3 14.04 3.94 30.85
CA ARG A 3 14.58 3.63 29.51
C ARG A 3 14.26 2.18 29.16
N LYS A 4 14.04 1.85 27.89
CA LYS A 4 13.83 0.45 27.46
C LYS A 4 15.00 -0.46 27.86
N LEU A 5 16.21 0.09 27.82
CA LEU A 5 17.44 -0.62 28.20
C LEU A 5 17.47 -1.04 29.68
N TYR A 6 16.72 -0.37 30.57
CA TYR A 6 16.69 -0.66 32.01
C TYR A 6 16.38 -2.13 32.30
N GLN A 7 15.35 -2.68 31.65
CA GLN A 7 14.94 -4.08 31.83
C GLN A 7 16.04 -5.06 31.41
N ALA A 8 16.76 -4.73 30.33
CA ALA A 8 17.90 -5.53 29.88
C ALA A 8 19.05 -5.51 30.89
N LEU A 9 19.35 -4.35 31.52
CA LEU A 9 20.38 -4.26 32.55
C LEU A 9 19.98 -5.02 33.82
N MET A 10 18.71 -4.90 34.24
CA MET A 10 18.19 -5.61 35.41
C MET A 10 18.26 -7.13 35.25
N SER A 11 17.98 -7.66 34.04
CA SER A 11 18.12 -9.10 33.74
C SER A 11 19.56 -9.62 33.89
N ARG A 12 20.55 -8.74 33.94
CA ARG A 12 21.97 -9.07 34.03
C ARG A 12 22.56 -8.85 35.41
N VAL A 13 21.78 -8.41 36.39
CA VAL A 13 22.25 -8.16 37.77
C VAL A 13 22.91 -9.40 38.37
N GLU A 14 22.29 -10.57 38.18
CA GLU A 14 22.77 -11.84 38.74
C GLU A 14 23.90 -12.52 37.94
N GLY A 15 24.18 -12.07 36.71
CA GLY A 15 25.27 -12.62 35.89
C GLY A 15 26.66 -12.19 36.38
N SER A 16 27.70 -12.98 36.09
CA SER A 16 29.10 -12.68 36.48
C SER A 16 29.79 -11.67 35.56
N GLU A 17 29.25 -11.38 34.37
CA GLU A 17 29.92 -10.49 33.41
C GLU A 17 29.83 -9.01 33.83
N ALA A 18 30.87 -8.21 33.54
CA ALA A 18 30.76 -6.76 33.64
C ALA A 18 29.75 -6.22 32.63
N VAL A 19 28.82 -5.37 33.08
CA VAL A 19 27.85 -4.70 32.22
C VAL A 19 28.41 -3.32 31.87
N VAL A 20 28.64 -3.05 30.59
CA VAL A 20 29.20 -1.78 30.11
C VAL A 20 28.16 -1.05 29.28
N VAL A 21 27.77 0.16 29.68
CA VAL A 21 26.83 1.02 28.95
C VAL A 21 27.62 2.11 28.24
N THR A 22 27.65 2.04 26.93
CA THR A 22 28.34 3.01 26.06
C THR A 22 27.33 3.87 25.31
N GLY A 23 27.74 5.05 24.87
CA GLY A 23 26.89 5.95 24.10
C GLY A 23 27.32 7.39 24.22
N MET A 24 26.72 8.27 23.42
CA MET A 24 27.08 9.69 23.37
C MET A 24 26.93 10.37 24.74
N ARG A 25 27.70 11.43 24.97
CA ARG A 25 27.57 12.27 26.18
C ARG A 25 26.14 12.84 26.29
N ARG A 26 25.63 13.01 27.52
CA ARG A 26 24.27 13.56 27.81
C ARG A 26 23.06 12.72 27.38
N VAL A 27 23.22 11.47 26.91
CA VAL A 27 22.08 10.58 26.56
C VAL A 27 21.37 9.93 27.77
N GLY A 28 21.87 10.13 28.98
CA GLY A 28 21.27 9.62 30.22
C GLY A 28 21.89 8.34 30.79
N LYS A 29 23.15 8.01 30.44
CA LYS A 29 23.87 6.81 30.93
C LYS A 29 23.97 6.79 32.46
N THR A 30 24.49 7.86 33.06
CA THR A 30 24.59 8.02 34.53
C THR A 30 23.25 7.86 35.22
N VAL A 31 22.19 8.45 34.67
CA VAL A 31 20.84 8.36 35.23
C VAL A 31 20.32 6.93 35.16
N LEU A 32 20.52 6.24 34.04
CA LEU A 32 20.16 4.83 33.89
C LEU A 32 20.92 3.94 34.89
N LEU A 33 22.21 4.17 35.08
CA LEU A 33 23.02 3.41 36.02
C LEU A 33 22.62 3.67 37.48
N ARG A 34 22.31 4.93 37.84
CA ARG A 34 21.76 5.28 39.16
C ARG A 34 20.42 4.62 39.41
N GLN A 35 19.54 4.55 38.42
CA GLN A 35 18.28 3.82 38.55
C GLN A 35 18.48 2.34 38.86
N VAL A 36 19.44 1.69 38.19
CA VAL A 36 19.80 0.31 38.51
C VAL A 36 20.33 0.24 39.95
N TYR A 37 21.28 1.10 40.33
CA TYR A 37 21.84 1.18 41.68
C TYR A 37 20.76 1.33 42.75
N ASP A 38 19.82 2.26 42.58
CA ASP A 38 18.74 2.55 43.54
C ASP A 38 17.75 1.38 43.65
N SER A 39 17.52 0.66 42.55
CA SER A 39 16.61 -0.49 42.53
C SER A 39 17.17 -1.79 43.12
N LEU A 40 18.48 -1.86 43.42
CA LEU A 40 19.09 -3.04 44.04
C LEU A 40 18.84 -3.05 45.55
N GLU A 41 18.27 -4.14 46.07
CA GLU A 41 18.00 -4.36 47.51
C GLU A 41 19.26 -4.68 48.34
N SER A 42 20.45 -4.73 47.73
CA SER A 42 21.71 -5.02 48.41
C SER A 42 22.37 -3.74 48.95
N ASP A 43 22.74 -3.74 50.23
CA ASP A 43 23.55 -2.67 50.83
C ASP A 43 25.05 -2.78 50.46
N ASN A 44 25.50 -3.94 49.96
CA ASN A 44 26.88 -4.18 49.53
C ASN A 44 27.14 -3.62 48.11
N LYS A 45 26.94 -2.31 47.94
CA LYS A 45 27.07 -1.62 46.65
C LYS A 45 27.75 -0.26 46.80
N ILE A 46 28.50 0.15 45.79
CA ILE A 46 29.11 1.49 45.71
C ILE A 46 28.91 2.11 44.33
N PHE A 47 28.88 3.44 44.30
CA PHE A 47 28.83 4.22 43.07
C PHE A 47 29.97 5.24 43.06
N LEU A 48 30.86 5.16 42.08
CA LEU A 48 32.00 6.06 41.92
C LEU A 48 31.91 6.78 40.58
N ASP A 49 31.96 8.10 40.62
CA ASP A 49 32.08 8.97 39.46
C ASP A 49 33.55 9.26 39.18
N LEU A 50 34.07 8.80 38.04
CA LEU A 50 35.48 8.93 37.68
C LEU A 50 35.81 10.25 36.98
N GLU A 51 34.84 11.15 36.77
CA GLU A 51 35.16 12.55 36.46
C GLU A 51 35.83 13.22 37.67
N ASN A 52 35.49 12.79 38.89
CA ASN A 52 36.08 13.29 40.11
C ASN A 52 37.53 12.79 40.28
N PRO A 53 38.54 13.69 40.32
CA PRO A 53 39.94 13.31 40.53
C PRO A 53 40.21 12.51 41.80
N VAL A 54 39.41 12.71 42.87
CA VAL A 54 39.57 11.97 44.13
C VAL A 54 39.24 10.49 43.93
N ASN A 55 38.16 10.19 43.19
CA ASN A 55 37.77 8.81 42.92
C ASN A 55 38.78 8.11 41.98
N ARG A 56 39.46 8.87 41.11
CA ARG A 56 40.50 8.33 40.23
C ARG A 56 41.72 7.83 41.00
N LYS A 57 42.10 8.50 42.10
CA LYS A 57 43.21 8.07 42.97
C LYS A 57 43.07 6.65 43.51
N TYR A 58 41.83 6.16 43.68
CA TYR A 58 41.59 4.79 44.13
C TYR A 58 42.13 3.74 43.14
N PHE A 59 42.36 4.11 41.88
CA PHE A 59 42.82 3.23 40.81
C PHE A 59 44.26 3.50 40.38
N GLU A 60 44.97 4.42 41.03
CA GLU A 60 46.38 4.75 40.71
C GLU A 60 47.38 3.72 41.28
N GLN A 61 46.94 2.83 42.17
CA GLN A 61 47.80 1.80 42.76
C GLN A 61 48.11 0.69 41.74
N ASP A 62 49.37 0.27 41.67
CA ASP A 62 49.80 -0.85 40.81
C ASP A 62 49.36 -2.21 41.35
N ASN A 63 49.10 -2.29 42.66
CA ASN A 63 48.66 -3.51 43.34
C ASN A 63 47.12 -3.59 43.41
N TYR A 64 46.53 -4.57 42.71
CA TYR A 64 45.07 -4.74 42.65
C TYR A 64 44.44 -5.15 44.00
N GLU A 65 45.20 -5.74 44.92
CA GLU A 65 44.72 -6.01 46.29
C GLU A 65 44.52 -4.74 47.10
N GLU A 66 45.33 -3.70 46.86
CA GLU A 66 45.14 -2.40 47.51
C GLU A 66 43.87 -1.72 47.04
N ILE A 67 43.54 -1.84 45.75
CA ILE A 67 42.27 -1.34 45.20
C ILE A 67 41.08 -2.05 45.86
N ARG A 68 41.18 -3.38 46.06
CA ARG A 68 40.16 -4.14 46.80
C ARG A 68 40.04 -3.69 48.25
N TYR A 69 41.16 -3.43 48.92
CA TYR A 69 41.17 -2.90 50.29
C TYR A 69 40.51 -1.52 50.39
N VAL A 70 40.74 -0.65 49.40
CA VAL A 70 40.06 0.64 49.29
C VAL A 70 38.55 0.43 49.13
N PHE A 71 38.11 -0.49 48.27
CA PHE A 71 36.70 -0.84 48.14
C PHE A 71 36.08 -1.34 49.45
N SER A 72 36.81 -2.13 50.24
CA SER A 72 36.34 -2.52 51.57
C SER A 72 36.26 -1.37 52.55
N THR A 73 37.19 -0.41 52.48
CA THR A 73 37.16 0.82 53.28
C THR A 73 35.98 1.72 52.89
N LEU A 74 35.54 1.67 51.63
CA LEU A 74 34.35 2.36 51.13
C LEU A 74 33.03 1.65 51.47
N GLY A 75 33.08 0.56 52.24
CA GLY A 75 31.90 -0.13 52.76
C GLY A 75 31.56 -1.45 52.05
N LEU A 76 32.41 -1.97 51.16
CA LEU A 76 32.18 -3.27 50.53
C LEU A 76 32.69 -4.46 51.37
N ASP A 77 31.79 -5.38 51.67
CA ASP A 77 32.10 -6.66 52.30
C ASP A 77 32.61 -7.67 51.24
N PRO A 78 33.87 -8.11 51.31
CA PRO A 78 34.45 -9.05 50.34
C PRO A 78 33.90 -10.48 50.45
N ALA A 79 33.21 -10.82 51.56
CA ALA A 79 32.60 -12.14 51.74
C ALA A 79 31.22 -12.27 51.05
N LYS A 80 30.63 -11.14 50.63
CA LYS A 80 29.33 -11.07 49.95
C LYS A 80 29.51 -10.61 48.51
N ARG A 81 28.51 -10.87 47.68
CA ARG A 81 28.47 -10.33 46.32
C ARG A 81 28.45 -8.80 46.39
N ALA A 82 29.43 -8.17 45.76
CA ALA A 82 29.61 -6.72 45.79
C ALA A 82 29.24 -6.09 44.44
N TYR A 83 28.44 -5.03 44.45
CA TYR A 83 28.03 -4.33 43.23
C TYR A 83 28.79 -3.00 43.09
N VAL A 84 29.59 -2.87 42.03
CA VAL A 84 30.41 -1.68 41.81
C VAL A 84 29.93 -0.96 40.56
N PHE A 85 29.51 0.28 40.74
CA PHE A 85 29.06 1.15 39.67
C PHE A 85 30.14 2.21 39.41
N LEU A 86 30.71 2.22 38.21
CA LEU A 86 31.74 3.18 37.81
C LEU A 86 31.22 4.01 36.63
N ASP A 87 31.11 5.32 36.83
CA ASP A 87 30.70 6.27 35.79
C ASP A 87 31.92 6.89 35.12
N GLU A 88 31.85 7.11 33.80
CA GLU A 88 32.88 7.75 32.97
C GLU A 88 34.27 7.06 33.04
N ILE A 89 34.27 5.74 32.80
CA ILE A 89 35.45 4.87 32.93
C ILE A 89 36.63 5.22 32.03
N GLN A 90 36.43 6.02 30.97
CA GLN A 90 37.50 6.43 30.06
C GLN A 90 38.57 7.32 30.71
N PHE A 91 38.32 7.90 31.89
CA PHE A 91 39.31 8.71 32.61
C PHE A 91 40.38 7.90 33.36
N VAL A 92 40.25 6.55 33.42
CA VAL A 92 41.17 5.66 34.13
C VAL A 92 41.71 4.60 33.17
N LYS A 93 42.97 4.73 32.75
CA LYS A 93 43.57 3.90 31.68
C LYS A 93 43.75 2.42 32.06
N ASN A 94 44.14 2.12 33.30
CA ASN A 94 44.40 0.75 33.81
C ASN A 94 43.14 0.01 34.31
N LEU A 95 41.97 0.67 34.29
CA LEU A 95 40.72 0.12 34.81
C LEU A 95 40.29 -1.23 34.21
N PRO A 96 40.48 -1.52 32.90
CA PRO A 96 40.11 -2.82 32.36
C PRO A 96 40.81 -3.99 33.05
N SER A 97 42.10 -3.83 33.40
CA SER A 97 42.89 -4.85 34.09
C SER A 97 42.43 -5.04 35.53
N VAL A 98 42.08 -3.95 36.21
CA VAL A 98 41.53 -3.98 37.58
C VAL A 98 40.20 -4.72 37.61
N VAL A 99 39.28 -4.36 36.71
CA VAL A 99 37.96 -5.01 36.59
C VAL A 99 38.14 -6.51 36.30
N LYS A 100 39.06 -6.87 35.40
CA LYS A 100 39.38 -8.27 35.10
C LYS A 100 39.84 -9.03 36.33
N TYR A 101 40.81 -8.50 37.06
CA TYR A 101 41.35 -9.14 38.25
C TYR A 101 40.26 -9.39 39.30
N LEU A 102 39.44 -8.37 39.58
CA LEU A 102 38.39 -8.45 40.59
C LEU A 102 37.22 -9.36 40.18
N LEU A 103 36.88 -9.43 38.88
CA LEU A 103 35.89 -10.39 38.37
C LEU A 103 36.38 -11.84 38.44
N ASP A 104 37.66 -12.08 38.17
CA ASP A 104 38.22 -13.44 38.10
C ASP A 104 38.47 -14.05 39.48
N HIS A 105 38.78 -13.23 40.49
CA HIS A 105 39.20 -13.71 41.82
C HIS A 105 38.15 -13.50 42.92
N TYR A 106 37.14 -12.65 42.68
CA TYR A 106 36.18 -12.23 43.71
C TYR A 106 34.73 -12.15 43.18
N GLN A 107 33.76 -12.10 44.09
CA GLN A 107 32.33 -12.03 43.76
C GLN A 107 31.86 -10.60 43.44
N TYR A 108 32.56 -9.90 42.56
CA TYR A 108 32.21 -8.54 42.15
C TYR A 108 31.29 -8.55 40.93
N LYS A 109 30.36 -7.61 40.90
CA LYS A 109 29.52 -7.30 39.75
C LYS A 109 29.74 -5.84 39.36
N PHE A 110 30.29 -5.63 38.17
CA PHE A 110 30.55 -4.28 37.66
C PHE A 110 29.46 -3.78 36.73
N PHE A 111 29.04 -2.54 36.95
CA PHE A 111 28.24 -1.73 36.05
C PHE A 111 29.06 -0.50 35.67
N LEU A 112 29.42 -0.39 34.41
CA LEU A 112 30.38 0.60 33.92
C LEU A 112 29.71 1.50 32.88
N THR A 113 29.99 2.80 32.87
CA THR A 113 29.59 3.69 31.76
C THR A 113 30.80 4.30 31.06
N GLY A 114 30.64 4.66 29.79
CA GLY A 114 31.61 5.53 29.13
C GLY A 114 31.12 6.07 27.80
N SER A 115 31.77 7.12 27.30
CA SER A 115 31.38 7.86 26.09
C SER A 115 31.98 7.33 24.80
N ALA A 116 33.22 6.82 24.84
CA ALA A 116 33.99 6.49 23.65
C ALA A 116 34.06 4.97 23.41
N SER A 117 33.32 4.46 22.42
CA SER A 117 33.43 3.06 22.01
C SER A 117 34.79 2.71 21.42
N PHE A 118 35.54 3.61 20.79
CA PHE A 118 36.82 3.25 20.17
C PHE A 118 37.88 2.90 21.24
N TYR A 119 38.03 3.75 22.25
CA TYR A 119 38.89 3.51 23.40
C TYR A 119 38.43 2.31 24.22
N LEU A 120 37.11 2.19 24.47
CA LEU A 120 36.56 1.06 25.21
C LEU A 120 36.62 -0.25 24.43
N LYS A 121 36.40 -0.25 23.11
CA LYS A 121 36.53 -1.46 22.29
C LYS A 121 37.97 -1.91 22.27
N ASN A 122 38.97 -1.04 22.04
CA ASN A 122 40.36 -1.51 21.96
C ASN A 122 40.95 -1.88 23.34
N LEU A 123 40.77 -1.05 24.39
CA LEU A 123 41.36 -1.32 25.72
C LEU A 123 40.62 -2.37 26.54
N PHE A 124 39.28 -2.43 26.48
CA PHE A 124 38.52 -3.47 27.17
C PHE A 124 38.37 -4.77 26.34
N SER A 125 38.59 -4.81 25.02
CA SER A 125 38.38 -6.06 24.26
C SER A 125 39.48 -7.08 24.51
N GLU A 126 40.74 -6.68 24.55
CA GLU A 126 41.84 -7.62 24.77
C GLU A 126 41.88 -8.16 26.21
N SER A 127 41.58 -7.32 27.20
CA SER A 127 41.68 -7.67 28.62
C SER A 127 40.45 -8.39 29.19
N LEU A 128 39.24 -8.07 28.70
CA LEU A 128 37.95 -8.53 29.23
C LEU A 128 37.09 -9.32 28.20
N ALA A 129 37.72 -9.87 27.15
CA ALA A 129 37.05 -10.77 26.20
C ALA A 129 36.31 -11.90 26.93
N GLY A 130 35.02 -12.09 26.60
CA GLY A 130 34.14 -13.09 27.20
C GLY A 130 33.64 -12.79 28.62
N ARG A 131 34.08 -11.69 29.26
CA ARG A 131 33.72 -11.31 30.64
C ARG A 131 32.93 -10.01 30.73
N LYS A 132 32.50 -9.48 29.59
CA LYS A 132 31.72 -8.24 29.53
C LYS A 132 30.57 -8.34 28.55
N ILE A 133 29.50 -7.61 28.84
CA ILE A 133 28.39 -7.37 27.94
C ILE A 133 28.32 -5.86 27.71
N VAL A 134 28.39 -5.46 26.45
CA VAL A 134 28.31 -4.04 26.07
C VAL A 134 26.93 -3.73 25.55
N TYR A 135 26.29 -2.73 26.14
CA TYR A 135 25.05 -2.14 25.67
C TYR A 135 25.31 -0.74 25.13
N GLU A 136 24.67 -0.40 24.02
CA GLU A 136 24.71 0.93 23.43
C GLU A 136 23.43 1.68 23.81
N LEU A 137 23.58 2.87 24.40
CA LEU A 137 22.49 3.76 24.76
C LEU A 137 22.45 4.94 23.79
N PHE A 138 21.42 4.97 22.95
CA PHE A 138 21.13 6.07 22.03
C PHE A 138 20.28 7.15 22.71
N PRO A 139 20.19 8.38 22.14
CA PRO A 139 19.11 9.31 22.47
C PRO A 139 17.74 8.63 22.41
N LEU A 140 16.77 9.18 23.12
CA LEU A 140 15.42 8.62 23.25
C LEU A 140 14.84 8.27 21.88
N ASP A 141 14.26 7.08 21.77
CA ASP A 141 13.36 6.81 20.65
C ASP A 141 12.04 7.55 20.81
N PHE A 142 11.19 7.50 19.78
CA PHE A 142 9.94 8.26 19.83
C PHE A 142 8.97 7.78 20.93
N GLU A 143 9.00 6.50 21.29
CA GLU A 143 8.16 5.96 22.37
C GLU A 143 8.69 6.39 23.74
N GLU A 144 10.01 6.38 23.92
CA GLU A 144 10.67 6.91 25.12
C GLU A 144 10.48 8.44 25.24
N PHE A 145 10.45 9.17 24.11
CA PHE A 145 10.13 10.59 24.03
C PHE A 145 8.70 10.88 24.54
N LEU A 146 7.70 10.15 24.05
CA LEU A 146 6.30 10.29 24.49
C LEU A 146 6.17 9.98 25.98
N THR A 147 6.81 8.90 26.44
CA THR A 147 6.80 8.49 27.84
C THR A 147 7.41 9.58 28.74
N LEU A 148 8.49 10.22 28.30
CA LEU A 148 9.12 11.31 29.05
C LEU A 148 8.28 12.58 29.09
N LYS A 149 7.55 12.88 28.01
CA LYS A 149 6.60 14.00 27.95
C LYS A 149 5.36 13.77 28.82
N GLY A 150 5.13 12.55 29.30
CA GLY A 150 3.94 12.18 30.05
C GLY A 150 2.73 11.85 29.17
N GLU A 151 2.94 11.68 27.87
CA GLU A 151 1.90 11.31 26.92
C GLU A 151 1.52 9.83 27.07
N ARG A 152 0.21 9.54 27.10
CA ARG A 152 -0.31 8.16 27.22
C ARG A 152 -0.55 7.48 25.88
N ILE A 153 -0.02 8.05 24.80
CA ILE A 153 -0.23 7.59 23.43
C ILE A 153 0.72 6.41 23.15
N LYS A 154 0.17 5.29 22.68
CA LYS A 154 0.97 4.18 22.16
C LYS A 154 1.28 4.41 20.68
N THR A 155 2.50 4.07 20.27
CA THR A 155 2.90 4.11 18.87
C THR A 155 2.09 3.08 18.06
N PRO A 156 1.42 3.48 16.96
CA PRO A 156 0.62 2.57 16.15
C PRO A 156 1.51 1.57 15.38
N SER A 157 1.06 0.32 15.25
CA SER A 157 1.80 -0.78 14.62
C SER A 157 1.22 -1.27 13.28
N GLY A 158 0.38 -0.47 12.62
CA GLY A 158 -0.30 -0.81 11.36
C GLY A 158 -0.79 0.43 10.61
N GLU A 159 -1.86 0.29 9.83
CA GLU A 159 -2.50 1.43 9.15
C GLU A 159 -2.91 2.50 10.17
N ILE A 160 -2.46 3.73 9.92
CA ILE A 160 -2.70 4.87 10.79
C ILE A 160 -3.94 5.58 10.27
N SER A 161 -5.01 5.63 11.06
CA SER A 161 -6.19 6.42 10.72
C SER A 161 -5.85 7.92 10.73
N GLU A 162 -6.57 8.70 9.93
CA GLU A 162 -6.35 10.15 9.81
C GLU A 162 -6.36 10.87 11.19
N VAL A 163 -7.23 10.44 12.10
CA VAL A 163 -7.35 10.99 13.45
C VAL A 163 -6.07 10.73 14.28
N VAL A 164 -5.53 9.51 14.20
CA VAL A 164 -4.30 9.14 14.90
C VAL A 164 -3.11 9.89 14.29
N TYR A 165 -3.07 10.02 12.97
CA TYR A 165 -2.03 10.77 12.26
C TYR A 165 -2.00 12.23 12.72
N GLN A 166 -3.14 12.91 12.75
CA GLN A 166 -3.24 14.31 13.18
C GLN A 166 -2.86 14.52 14.65
N THR A 167 -3.13 13.54 15.52
CA THR A 167 -2.79 13.60 16.95
C THR A 167 -1.27 13.44 17.17
N ILE A 168 -0.63 12.52 16.46
CA ILE A 168 0.79 12.19 16.65
C ILE A 168 1.72 13.16 15.90
N THR A 169 1.27 13.72 14.77
CA THR A 169 2.09 14.55 13.88
C THR A 169 2.80 15.72 14.59
N PRO A 170 2.15 16.51 15.45
CA PRO A 170 2.83 17.61 16.15
C PRO A 170 3.95 17.13 17.08
N LEU A 171 3.71 16.04 17.81
CA LEU A 171 4.68 15.43 18.74
C LEU A 171 5.85 14.81 17.98
N TYR A 172 5.58 14.14 16.86
CA TYR A 172 6.63 13.56 16.02
C TYR A 172 7.46 14.65 15.34
N ARG A 173 6.84 15.74 14.89
CA ARG A 173 7.55 16.90 14.35
C ARG A 173 8.49 17.52 15.38
N GLU A 174 8.03 17.69 16.62
CA GLU A 174 8.87 18.17 17.72
C GLU A 174 10.07 17.23 17.97
N TYR A 175 9.83 15.92 18.00
CA TYR A 175 10.89 14.92 18.15
C TYR A 175 11.94 14.99 17.03
N VAL A 176 11.50 15.11 15.78
CA VAL A 176 12.40 15.22 14.62
C VAL A 176 13.20 16.53 14.67
N GLU A 177 12.56 17.66 15.01
CA GLU A 177 13.21 18.98 15.03
C GLU A 177 14.22 19.17 16.16
N TYR A 178 13.94 18.66 17.36
CA TYR A 178 14.75 18.91 18.56
C TYR A 178 15.49 17.67 19.08
N GLY A 179 15.27 16.50 18.48
CA GLY A 179 15.97 15.27 18.83
C GLY A 179 15.47 14.57 20.09
N GLY A 180 16.22 13.55 20.50
CA GLY A 180 15.87 12.62 21.57
C GLY A 180 16.68 12.81 22.85
N PHE A 181 17.44 13.89 23.03
CA PHE A 181 18.19 14.08 24.27
C PHE A 181 17.26 14.33 25.46
N PRO A 182 17.39 13.58 26.57
CA PRO A 182 16.57 13.77 27.77
C PRO A 182 16.44 15.22 28.24
N GLY A 183 17.56 15.94 28.31
CA GLY A 183 17.59 17.34 28.75
C GLY A 183 16.83 18.29 27.83
N VAL A 184 16.82 18.01 26.52
CA VAL A 184 16.10 18.83 25.51
C VAL A 184 14.61 18.55 25.58
N VAL A 185 14.21 17.28 25.64
CA VAL A 185 12.81 16.87 25.67
C VAL A 185 12.06 17.44 26.87
N THR A 186 12.72 17.57 28.03
CA THR A 186 12.12 18.16 29.24
C THR A 186 11.83 19.66 29.15
N LYS A 187 12.37 20.37 28.16
CA LYS A 187 12.14 21.81 27.99
C LYS A 187 10.84 22.08 27.24
N LEU A 188 10.19 23.19 27.60
CA LEU A 188 8.87 23.57 27.07
C LEU A 188 9.02 24.56 25.91
N SER A 189 9.91 25.55 26.03
CA SER A 189 10.09 26.56 25.00
C SER A 189 11.11 26.13 23.92
N LYS A 190 10.97 26.68 22.72
CA LYS A 190 11.90 26.43 21.61
C LYS A 190 13.31 26.96 21.91
N LEU A 191 13.41 28.15 22.52
CA LEU A 191 14.68 28.78 22.88
C LEU A 191 15.47 27.94 23.89
N GLU A 192 14.83 27.48 24.97
CA GLU A 192 15.50 26.62 25.96
C GLU A 192 16.01 25.30 25.35
N LYS A 193 15.27 24.74 24.38
CA LYS A 193 15.72 23.51 23.69
C LYS A 193 16.98 23.76 22.87
N GLU A 194 17.04 24.87 22.16
CA GLU A 194 18.21 25.27 21.38
C GLU A 194 19.41 25.57 22.27
N GLU A 195 19.20 26.24 23.41
CA GLU A 195 20.25 26.46 24.43
C GLU A 195 20.81 25.13 24.95
N VAL A 196 19.95 24.18 25.31
CA VAL A 196 20.39 22.86 25.78
C VAL A 196 21.11 22.07 24.68
N LEU A 197 20.67 22.16 23.42
CA LEU A 197 21.39 21.53 22.30
C LEU A 197 22.80 22.12 22.12
N ASN A 198 22.93 23.44 22.26
CA ASN A 198 24.23 24.12 22.24
C ASN A 198 25.12 23.69 23.41
N ASP A 199 24.56 23.55 24.61
CA ASP A 199 25.28 23.05 25.80
C ASP A 199 25.74 21.60 25.62
N ILE A 200 24.91 20.76 24.99
CA ILE A 200 25.27 19.36 24.69
C ILE A 200 26.45 19.33 23.71
N PHE A 201 26.40 20.13 22.64
CA PHE A 201 27.50 20.20 21.68
C PHE A 201 28.78 20.74 22.31
N THR A 202 28.69 21.81 23.10
CA THR A 202 29.82 22.41 23.82
C THR A 202 30.45 21.41 24.78
N ALA A 203 29.64 20.73 25.59
CA ALA A 203 30.13 19.71 26.51
C ALA A 203 30.77 18.52 25.79
N TYR A 204 30.21 18.08 24.65
CA TYR A 204 30.84 17.06 23.81
C TYR A 204 32.20 17.53 23.29
N PHE A 205 32.28 18.75 22.75
CA PHE A 205 33.51 19.27 22.18
C PHE A 205 34.61 19.42 23.24
N GLU A 206 34.30 20.01 24.39
CA GLU A 206 35.27 20.21 25.46
C GLU A 206 35.74 18.91 26.11
N LYS A 207 34.84 17.97 26.35
CA LYS A 207 35.14 16.78 27.16
C LYS A 207 35.50 15.56 26.34
N GLU A 208 35.03 15.45 25.11
CA GLU A 208 35.39 14.35 24.21
C GLU A 208 36.47 14.81 23.24
N VAL A 209 36.25 15.88 22.48
CA VAL A 209 37.18 16.30 21.43
C VAL A 209 38.49 16.85 22.02
N LEU A 210 38.43 17.78 22.98
CA LEU A 210 39.65 18.40 23.53
C LEU A 210 40.38 17.54 24.57
N GLN A 211 39.64 16.81 25.41
CA GLN A 211 40.24 16.05 26.52
C GLN A 211 40.62 14.61 26.17
N ILE A 212 39.90 13.97 25.24
CA ILE A 212 40.13 12.57 24.84
C ILE A 212 40.77 12.50 23.44
N GLY A 213 40.41 13.42 22.54
CA GLY A 213 41.05 13.55 21.24
C GLY A 213 42.44 14.19 21.36
N GLU A 214 43.50 13.40 21.15
CA GLU A 214 44.88 13.91 21.07
C GLU A 214 45.14 14.59 19.70
N PHE A 215 44.29 15.54 19.31
CA PHE A 215 44.36 16.16 17.99
C PHE A 215 45.26 17.40 17.98
N ARG A 216 46.05 17.52 16.91
CA ARG A 216 46.94 18.69 16.70
C ARG A 216 46.19 19.99 16.46
N ASN A 217 44.99 19.95 15.87
CA ASN A 217 44.20 21.13 15.56
C ASN A 217 42.70 20.88 15.77
N ASN A 218 42.21 21.33 16.92
CA ASN A 218 40.82 21.13 17.33
C ASN A 218 39.82 22.00 16.53
N ALA A 219 40.24 23.15 16.00
CA ALA A 219 39.36 24.00 15.19
C ALA A 219 38.89 23.28 13.92
N VAL A 220 39.78 22.47 13.31
CA VAL A 220 39.43 21.67 12.12
C VAL A 220 38.37 20.62 12.45
N VAL A 221 38.39 20.02 13.64
CA VAL A 221 37.36 19.04 14.07
C VAL A 221 36.00 19.72 14.22
N ARG A 222 35.97 20.92 14.83
CA ARG A 222 34.74 21.71 14.95
C ARG A 222 34.16 22.04 13.58
N ASP A 223 34.99 22.56 12.69
CA ASP A 223 34.55 23.01 11.37
C ASP A 223 34.14 21.81 10.50
N LEU A 224 34.79 20.65 10.66
CA LEU A 224 34.37 19.38 10.07
C LEU A 224 32.97 18.97 10.55
N ILE A 225 32.69 19.04 11.84
CA ILE A 225 31.36 18.73 12.39
C ILE A 225 30.29 19.64 11.75
N LEU A 226 30.54 20.94 11.68
CA LEU A 226 29.61 21.92 11.10
C LEU A 226 29.38 21.68 9.59
N LEU A 227 30.43 21.32 8.85
CA LEU A 227 30.29 20.98 7.43
C LEU A 227 29.51 19.67 7.22
N LEU A 228 29.73 18.66 8.06
CA LEU A 228 29.03 17.38 7.96
C LEU A 228 27.57 17.50 8.39
N SER A 229 27.24 18.31 9.39
CA SER A 229 25.85 18.52 9.83
C SER A 229 25.03 19.23 8.75
N ALA A 230 25.64 20.17 8.02
CA ALA A 230 25.02 20.82 6.86
C ALA A 230 24.86 19.87 5.66
N ARG A 231 25.58 18.74 5.63
CA ARG A 231 25.62 17.75 4.53
C ARG A 231 25.13 16.36 4.97
N VAL A 232 24.24 16.31 5.97
CA VAL A 232 23.63 15.05 6.42
C VAL A 232 22.98 14.30 5.25
N GLY A 233 23.05 12.98 5.23
CA GLY A 233 22.54 12.14 4.14
C GLY A 233 23.38 12.15 2.86
N SER A 234 24.40 13.01 2.78
CA SER A 234 25.29 13.11 1.61
C SER A 234 26.52 12.21 1.72
N ARG A 235 27.12 11.89 0.57
CA ARG A 235 28.36 11.10 0.50
C ARG A 235 29.56 11.92 0.98
N VAL A 236 30.35 11.31 1.85
CA VAL A 236 31.56 11.90 2.43
C VAL A 236 32.71 11.78 1.43
N GLU A 237 32.98 12.88 0.73
CA GLU A 237 34.14 13.00 -0.15
C GLU A 237 35.36 13.49 0.64
N VAL A 238 36.10 12.56 1.24
CA VAL A 238 37.26 12.86 2.11
C VAL A 238 38.28 13.79 1.45
N ALA A 239 38.51 13.63 0.15
CA ALA A 239 39.42 14.48 -0.62
C ALA A 239 38.96 15.95 -0.66
N LYS A 240 37.66 16.17 -0.84
CA LYS A 240 37.06 17.50 -0.91
C LYS A 240 37.06 18.16 0.47
N LEU A 241 36.67 17.42 1.51
CA LEU A 241 36.71 17.91 2.89
C LEU A 241 38.12 18.30 3.34
N ALA A 242 39.13 17.51 2.98
CA ALA A 242 40.53 17.82 3.27
C ALA A 242 40.96 19.15 2.62
N SER A 243 40.55 19.39 1.37
CA SER A 243 40.83 20.65 0.67
C SER A 243 40.09 21.84 1.26
N GLU A 244 38.79 21.69 1.60
CA GLU A 244 37.97 22.77 2.18
C GLU A 244 38.45 23.18 3.57
N LEU A 245 38.97 22.23 4.36
CA LEU A 245 39.44 22.44 5.73
C LEU A 245 40.95 22.68 5.85
N GLY A 246 41.68 22.71 4.73
CA GLY A 246 43.13 22.95 4.72
C GLY A 246 43.95 21.88 5.47
N THR A 247 43.55 20.61 5.38
CA THR A 247 44.20 19.49 6.08
C THR A 247 44.43 18.28 5.15
N THR A 248 44.92 17.16 5.69
CA THR A 248 45.19 15.95 4.90
C THR A 248 44.02 14.96 4.93
N ARG A 249 43.93 14.07 3.93
CA ARG A 249 42.93 12.99 3.90
C ARG A 249 43.06 12.04 5.09
N VAL A 250 44.29 11.79 5.54
CA VAL A 250 44.60 10.94 6.70
C VAL A 250 43.96 11.54 7.95
N THR A 251 44.19 12.83 8.17
CA THR A 251 43.64 13.58 9.31
C THR A 251 42.11 13.60 9.30
N ILE A 252 41.46 13.79 8.15
CA ILE A 252 39.99 13.72 8.05
C ILE A 252 39.47 12.32 8.41
N ASN A 253 40.12 11.25 7.93
CA ASN A 253 39.72 9.88 8.26
C ASN A 253 39.90 9.57 9.75
N GLU A 254 40.97 10.05 10.38
CA GLU A 254 41.18 9.96 11.83
C GLU A 254 40.03 10.64 12.60
N TYR A 255 39.67 11.86 12.20
CA TYR A 255 38.58 12.61 12.84
C TYR A 255 37.23 11.93 12.62
N LEU A 256 36.92 11.46 11.41
CA LEU A 256 35.69 10.72 11.13
C LEU A 256 35.58 9.43 11.95
N THR A 257 36.68 8.68 12.05
CA THR A 257 36.75 7.44 12.87
C THR A 257 36.53 7.75 14.34
N PHE A 258 37.09 8.85 14.84
CA PHE A 258 36.87 9.30 16.20
C PHE A 258 35.40 9.70 16.44
N LEU A 259 34.83 10.55 15.58
CA LEU A 259 33.44 11.02 15.72
C LEU A 259 32.42 9.88 15.60
N GLU A 260 32.70 8.84 14.80
CA GLU A 260 31.91 7.62 14.75
C GLU A 260 32.08 6.80 16.04
N GLY A 261 33.32 6.68 16.53
CA GLY A 261 33.65 5.95 17.77
C GLY A 261 33.14 6.58 19.06
N THR A 262 32.87 7.89 19.08
CA THR A 262 32.26 8.62 20.21
C THR A 262 30.73 8.75 20.09
N TYR A 263 30.14 8.04 19.11
CA TYR A 263 28.71 8.08 18.82
C TYR A 263 28.20 9.49 18.46
N PHE A 264 29.04 10.37 17.91
CA PHE A 264 28.58 11.66 17.44
C PHE A 264 27.92 11.55 16.05
N LEU A 265 28.57 10.81 15.14
CA LEU A 265 28.06 10.53 13.80
C LEU A 265 28.08 9.03 13.47
N CYS A 266 27.55 8.67 12.31
CA CYS A 266 27.53 7.34 11.74
C CYS A 266 27.85 7.42 10.25
N LEU A 267 28.69 6.51 9.77
CA LEU A 267 29.01 6.41 8.37
C LEU A 267 28.37 5.17 7.75
N VAL A 268 27.46 5.38 6.81
CA VAL A 268 26.69 4.33 6.14
C VAL A 268 27.40 3.94 4.84
N PRO A 269 27.90 2.70 4.72
CA PRO A 269 28.57 2.24 3.50
C PRO A 269 27.58 2.00 2.36
N PRO A 270 28.05 2.03 1.10
CA PRO A 270 27.22 1.67 -0.04
C PRO A 270 26.95 0.16 -0.06
N PHE A 271 25.73 -0.22 -0.39
CA PHE A 271 25.36 -1.59 -0.67
C PHE A 271 26.00 -2.05 -1.97
N SER A 272 26.82 -3.08 -1.89
CA SER A 272 27.38 -3.78 -3.05
C SER A 272 27.39 -5.28 -2.80
N THR A 273 27.28 -6.07 -3.88
CA THR A 273 27.54 -7.51 -3.83
C THR A 273 29.04 -7.80 -3.74
N ASN A 274 29.89 -6.86 -4.17
CA ASN A 274 31.33 -6.95 -4.01
C ASN A 274 31.77 -6.28 -2.69
N ARG A 275 32.32 -7.09 -1.78
CA ARG A 275 32.79 -6.65 -0.46
C ARG A 275 33.86 -5.56 -0.54
N ASP A 276 34.72 -5.58 -1.56
CA ASP A 276 35.75 -4.54 -1.75
C ASP A 276 35.15 -3.20 -2.16
N VAL A 277 34.00 -3.21 -2.84
CA VAL A 277 33.29 -1.99 -3.25
C VAL A 277 32.52 -1.42 -2.07
N GLU A 278 31.92 -2.28 -1.24
CA GLU A 278 31.27 -1.88 0.01
C GLU A 278 32.26 -1.26 1.00
N ILE A 279 33.47 -1.83 1.11
CA ILE A 279 34.53 -1.32 2.00
C ILE A 279 35.15 0.00 1.47
N ARG A 280 35.45 0.09 0.17
CA ARG A 280 36.13 1.25 -0.42
C ARG A 280 35.20 2.39 -0.82
N GLY A 281 33.91 2.10 -1.02
CA GLY A 281 32.95 3.07 -1.50
C GLY A 281 32.75 4.23 -0.52
N ALA A 282 32.48 5.42 -1.05
CA ALA A 282 32.24 6.61 -0.23
C ALA A 282 31.04 6.35 0.70
N LYS A 283 31.18 6.65 1.99
CA LYS A 283 30.10 6.44 2.97
C LYS A 283 29.19 7.67 3.02
N LYS A 284 27.89 7.50 3.32
CA LYS A 284 26.99 8.60 3.68
C LYS A 284 27.17 8.96 5.15
N VAL A 285 27.00 10.23 5.51
CA VAL A 285 27.08 10.68 6.91
C VAL A 285 25.69 10.92 7.51
N TYR A 286 25.47 10.35 8.69
CA TYR A 286 24.30 10.59 9.53
C TYR A 286 24.75 10.90 10.96
N PHE A 287 23.88 11.47 11.78
CA PHE A 287 24.17 11.86 13.17
C PHE A 287 23.30 11.07 14.13
N ASN A 288 23.82 10.78 15.33
CA ASN A 288 23.07 10.01 16.33
C ASN A 288 21.90 10.77 16.99
N ASP A 289 21.67 12.04 16.62
CA ASP A 289 20.54 12.84 17.05
C ASP A 289 20.11 13.85 15.97
N SER A 290 18.82 13.93 15.68
CA SER A 290 18.26 14.85 14.67
C SER A 290 18.21 16.32 15.13
N GLY A 291 18.11 16.57 16.44
CA GLY A 291 18.13 17.92 16.99
C GLY A 291 19.47 18.60 16.80
N LEU A 292 20.57 17.87 17.02
CA LEU A 292 21.92 18.37 16.74
C LEU A 292 22.11 18.69 15.26
N VAL A 293 21.57 17.88 14.34
CA VAL A 293 21.62 18.15 12.89
C VAL A 293 20.92 19.46 12.56
N ARG A 294 19.68 19.62 13.04
CA ARG A 294 18.88 20.84 12.78
C ARG A 294 19.54 22.07 13.37
N HIS A 295 20.04 21.98 14.60
CA HIS A 295 20.67 23.10 15.32
C HIS A 295 22.01 23.52 14.69
N LEU A 296 22.91 22.57 14.42
CA LEU A 296 24.26 22.85 13.91
C LEU A 296 24.26 23.12 12.40
N GLY A 297 23.56 22.28 11.63
CA GLY A 297 23.58 22.29 10.17
C GLY A 297 22.58 23.24 9.52
N LYS A 298 21.54 23.68 10.28
CA LYS A 298 20.44 24.52 9.78
C LYS A 298 19.79 23.99 8.49
N VAL A 299 19.74 22.67 8.35
CA VAL A 299 19.24 21.97 7.14
C VAL A 299 17.72 21.87 7.12
N GLU A 300 17.14 21.72 5.92
CA GLU A 300 15.69 21.54 5.70
C GLU A 300 15.09 20.36 6.47
N PHE A 301 13.80 20.46 6.81
CA PHE A 301 13.10 19.43 7.60
C PHE A 301 13.20 18.04 6.96
N GLY A 302 13.18 17.94 5.63
CA GLY A 302 13.33 16.67 4.92
C GLY A 302 14.63 15.93 5.23
N ALA A 303 15.75 16.64 5.33
CA ALA A 303 17.05 16.06 5.67
C ALA A 303 17.14 15.62 7.15
N VAL A 304 16.50 16.40 8.04
CA VAL A 304 16.39 16.04 9.47
C VAL A 304 15.50 14.81 9.67
N LEU A 305 14.42 14.72 8.90
CA LEU A 305 13.52 13.57 8.87
C LEU A 305 14.23 12.32 8.34
N GLU A 306 15.01 12.43 7.25
CA GLU A 306 15.84 11.35 6.75
C GLU A 306 16.80 10.82 7.83
N ASN A 307 17.47 11.71 8.57
CA ASN A 307 18.31 11.32 9.70
C ASN A 307 17.52 10.62 10.82
N ALA A 308 16.31 11.07 11.11
CA ALA A 308 15.45 10.43 12.11
C ALA A 308 15.05 9.00 11.68
N VAL A 309 14.73 8.80 10.39
CA VAL A 309 14.45 7.49 9.81
C VAL A 309 15.67 6.57 9.90
N PHE A 310 16.87 7.08 9.56
CA PHE A 310 18.11 6.34 9.72
C PHE A 310 18.30 5.83 11.16
N LEU A 311 18.09 6.70 12.16
CA LEU A 311 18.26 6.33 13.56
C LEU A 311 17.31 5.23 13.99
N GLU A 312 16.06 5.28 13.54
CA GLU A 312 15.08 4.25 13.82
C GLU A 312 15.46 2.91 13.16
N LEU A 313 15.94 2.94 11.91
CA LEU A 313 16.46 1.76 11.22
C LEU A 313 17.67 1.18 11.96
N LYS A 314 18.62 2.01 12.37
CA LYS A 314 19.82 1.59 13.11
C LYS A 314 19.49 0.98 14.47
N ARG A 315 18.47 1.48 15.16
CA ARG A 315 17.98 0.88 16.43
C ARG A 315 17.36 -0.49 16.22
N ARG A 316 16.58 -0.66 15.14
CA ARG A 316 15.85 -1.91 14.85
C ARG A 316 16.70 -2.96 14.14
N LYS A 317 17.69 -2.54 13.35
CA LYS A 317 18.45 -3.36 12.41
C LYS A 317 19.93 -3.07 12.55
N LYS A 318 20.76 -4.11 12.59
CA LYS A 318 22.20 -3.99 12.86
C LYS A 318 23.01 -3.46 11.67
N GLU A 319 22.52 -3.64 10.45
CA GLU A 319 23.25 -3.25 9.23
C GLU A 319 22.37 -2.44 8.28
N VAL A 320 22.73 -1.17 8.10
CA VAL A 320 22.09 -0.24 7.17
C VAL A 320 23.13 0.18 6.14
N TYR A 321 22.75 0.16 4.88
CA TYR A 321 23.54 0.53 3.71
C TYR A 321 22.77 1.58 2.90
N TYR A 322 23.41 2.18 1.89
CA TYR A 322 22.70 3.00 0.89
C TYR A 322 23.01 2.48 -0.52
N HIS A 323 22.15 2.68 -1.52
CA HIS A 323 22.43 2.25 -2.88
C HIS A 323 22.28 3.40 -3.88
N ARG A 324 23.20 3.48 -4.85
CA ARG A 324 23.12 4.47 -5.93
C ARG A 324 23.44 3.83 -7.27
N GLY A 325 22.38 3.56 -8.04
CA GLY A 325 22.42 3.14 -9.44
C GLY A 325 21.95 4.29 -10.34
N LYS A 326 20.97 4.03 -11.22
CA LYS A 326 20.28 5.10 -12.00
C LYS A 326 19.40 6.01 -11.15
N ARG A 327 18.96 5.52 -9.98
CA ARG A 327 18.24 6.26 -8.94
C ARG A 327 18.93 6.01 -7.59
N GLU A 328 18.77 6.94 -6.67
CA GLU A 328 19.32 6.86 -5.31
C GLU A 328 18.29 6.24 -4.36
N CYS A 329 18.76 5.33 -3.51
CA CYS A 329 18.01 4.72 -2.43
C CYS A 329 18.81 4.94 -1.15
N ASP A 330 18.25 5.70 -0.22
CA ASP A 330 18.99 6.19 0.95
C ASP A 330 19.27 5.10 1.99
N PHE A 331 18.38 4.10 2.09
CA PHE A 331 18.52 3.01 3.06
C PHE A 331 18.21 1.63 2.45
N VAL A 332 19.15 0.71 2.64
CA VAL A 332 19.05 -0.72 2.31
C VAL A 332 19.39 -1.51 3.57
N VAL A 333 18.55 -2.45 3.97
CA VAL A 333 18.76 -3.31 5.13
C VAL A 333 18.89 -4.75 4.67
N ARG A 334 19.96 -5.45 5.04
CA ARG A 334 20.15 -6.89 4.75
C ARG A 334 19.35 -7.73 5.75
N GLU A 335 18.38 -8.51 5.27
CA GLU A 335 17.72 -9.58 6.04
C GLU A 335 17.91 -10.93 5.33
N TYR A 336 18.49 -11.90 6.02
CA TYR A 336 18.63 -13.27 5.51
C TYR A 336 17.42 -14.12 5.91
N GLY A 337 16.89 -14.93 4.96
CA GLY A 337 16.01 -16.08 5.26
C GLY A 337 14.49 -15.90 5.11
N LYS A 338 13.96 -14.74 4.70
CA LYS A 338 12.50 -14.49 4.61
C LYS A 338 11.95 -14.31 3.19
N ILE A 339 12.76 -14.51 2.15
CA ILE A 339 12.36 -14.21 0.77
C ILE A 339 11.24 -15.15 0.30
N GLU A 340 11.36 -16.46 0.52
CA GLU A 340 10.31 -17.41 0.14
C GLU A 340 9.02 -17.22 0.93
N GLU A 341 9.11 -16.96 2.24
CA GLU A 341 7.94 -16.62 3.07
C GLU A 341 7.28 -15.31 2.62
N ALA A 342 8.07 -14.28 2.28
CA ALA A 342 7.56 -12.99 1.81
C ALA A 342 6.91 -13.11 0.42
N ILE A 343 7.50 -13.89 -0.50
CA ILE A 343 6.91 -14.19 -1.80
C ILE A 343 5.58 -14.91 -1.58
N THR A 344 5.59 -16.01 -0.80
CA THR A 344 4.42 -16.85 -0.56
C THR A 344 3.28 -16.07 0.12
N ALA A 345 3.61 -15.25 1.12
CA ALA A 345 2.63 -14.42 1.81
C ALA A 345 2.06 -13.33 0.90
N ALA A 346 2.88 -12.68 0.08
CA ALA A 346 2.44 -11.66 -0.85
C ALA A 346 1.57 -12.25 -1.99
N THR A 347 1.96 -13.40 -2.56
CA THR A 347 1.19 -14.07 -3.61
C THR A 347 -0.12 -14.63 -3.06
N ALA A 348 -0.16 -15.12 -1.83
CA ALA A 348 -1.40 -15.55 -1.17
C ALA A 348 -2.39 -14.40 -0.96
N GLN A 349 -1.90 -13.16 -0.84
CA GLN A 349 -2.71 -11.94 -0.77
C GLN A 349 -3.05 -11.37 -2.15
N GLY A 350 -2.77 -12.10 -3.24
CA GLY A 350 -3.06 -11.64 -4.59
C GLY A 350 -2.12 -10.58 -5.15
N ARG A 351 -0.98 -10.34 -4.51
CA ARG A 351 -0.04 -9.30 -4.94
C ARG A 351 0.94 -9.85 -5.97
N ARG A 352 1.28 -9.06 -6.98
CA ARG A 352 2.33 -9.38 -7.96
C ARG A 352 3.69 -9.13 -7.33
N VAL A 353 4.55 -10.15 -7.32
CA VAL A 353 5.90 -10.03 -6.79
C VAL A 353 6.90 -9.99 -7.94
N VAL A 354 7.74 -8.96 -7.99
CA VAL A 354 8.81 -8.81 -8.98
C VAL A 354 10.15 -8.91 -8.28
N ALA A 355 10.95 -9.89 -8.70
CA ALA A 355 12.32 -10.07 -8.24
C ALA A 355 13.27 -9.21 -9.08
N TYR A 356 13.96 -8.28 -8.43
CA TYR A 356 15.05 -7.52 -9.05
C TYR A 356 16.36 -8.23 -8.74
N ALA A 357 17.08 -8.65 -9.77
CA ALA A 357 18.38 -9.28 -9.66
C ALA A 357 19.42 -8.58 -10.53
N CYS A 358 20.70 -8.73 -10.18
CA CYS A 358 21.84 -8.11 -10.86
C CYS A 358 22.92 -9.16 -11.08
N GLY A 359 23.49 -9.23 -12.28
CA GLY A 359 24.57 -10.16 -12.61
C GLY A 359 24.59 -10.57 -14.08
N LYS A 360 25.38 -11.59 -14.40
CA LYS A 360 25.35 -12.22 -15.74
C LYS A 360 24.23 -13.27 -15.76
N GLU A 361 23.74 -13.64 -16.94
CA GLU A 361 22.53 -14.48 -17.14
C GLU A 361 22.51 -15.78 -16.30
N ASN A 362 23.69 -16.35 -15.98
CA ASN A 362 23.84 -17.57 -15.17
C ASN A 362 24.42 -17.33 -13.75
N ASP A 363 24.62 -16.08 -13.35
CA ASP A 363 25.17 -15.67 -12.04
C ASP A 363 24.48 -14.38 -11.58
N LEU A 364 23.19 -14.51 -11.26
CA LEU A 364 22.31 -13.41 -10.85
C LEU A 364 22.20 -13.36 -9.32
N SER A 365 22.54 -12.21 -8.75
CA SER A 365 22.32 -11.90 -7.33
C SER A 365 20.99 -11.16 -7.14
N LEU A 366 20.07 -11.73 -6.36
CA LEU A 366 18.81 -11.08 -6.00
C LEU A 366 19.06 -9.82 -5.14
N LEU A 367 18.54 -8.68 -5.58
CA LEU A 367 18.68 -7.38 -4.91
C LEU A 367 17.45 -7.03 -4.06
N ALA A 368 16.25 -7.25 -4.60
CA ALA A 368 15.01 -6.84 -3.95
C ALA A 368 13.80 -7.61 -4.49
N LEU A 369 12.72 -7.60 -3.71
CA LEU A 369 11.39 -7.96 -4.16
C LEU A 369 10.52 -6.70 -4.12
N ALA A 370 9.91 -6.32 -5.24
CA ALA A 370 8.81 -5.37 -5.21
C ALA A 370 7.50 -6.15 -5.14
N VAL A 371 6.69 -5.85 -4.13
CA VAL A 371 5.32 -6.36 -4.03
C VAL A 371 4.40 -5.27 -4.56
N LEU A 372 3.82 -5.52 -5.72
CA LEU A 372 2.89 -4.64 -6.41
C LEU A 372 1.48 -5.17 -6.14
N THR A 373 0.61 -4.29 -5.66
CA THR A 373 -0.82 -4.57 -5.59
C THR A 373 -1.47 -3.82 -6.74
N ASP A 374 -2.27 -4.50 -7.56
CA ASP A 374 -3.19 -3.84 -8.47
C ASP A 374 -4.54 -3.74 -7.74
N PRO A 375 -4.87 -2.58 -7.15
CA PRO A 375 -6.09 -2.45 -6.36
C PRO A 375 -7.31 -2.66 -7.24
N ILE A 376 -8.30 -3.39 -6.73
CA ILE A 376 -9.60 -3.51 -7.39
C ILE A 376 -10.19 -2.10 -7.50
N ARG A 377 -10.58 -1.69 -8.70
CA ARG A 377 -11.21 -0.38 -8.92
C ARG A 377 -12.51 -0.28 -8.14
N ASN A 378 -12.79 0.92 -7.63
CA ASN A 378 -14.04 1.23 -6.95
C ASN A 378 -15.25 0.86 -7.85
N GLY A 379 -16.29 0.29 -7.26
CA GLY A 379 -17.53 -0.10 -7.97
C GLY A 379 -17.48 -1.42 -8.75
N VAL A 380 -16.31 -2.06 -8.96
CA VAL A 380 -16.23 -3.36 -9.68
C VAL A 380 -17.02 -4.44 -8.97
N LYS A 381 -16.87 -4.56 -7.64
CA LYS A 381 -17.58 -5.58 -6.84
C LYS A 381 -19.10 -5.41 -6.87
N GLU A 382 -19.55 -4.17 -6.78
CA GLU A 382 -20.97 -3.80 -6.88
C GLU A 382 -21.50 -4.14 -8.28
N THR A 383 -20.74 -3.80 -9.33
CA THR A 383 -21.06 -4.12 -10.72
C THR A 383 -21.20 -5.62 -10.93
N LEU A 384 -20.25 -6.44 -10.46
CA LEU A 384 -20.32 -7.90 -10.58
C LEU A 384 -21.54 -8.48 -9.86
N THR A 385 -21.92 -7.88 -8.73
CA THR A 385 -23.14 -8.25 -8.00
C THR A 385 -24.37 -7.93 -8.84
N SER A 386 -24.47 -6.72 -9.40
CA SER A 386 -25.55 -6.33 -10.30
C SER A 386 -25.63 -7.19 -11.57
N LEU A 387 -24.48 -7.57 -12.15
CA LEU A 387 -24.42 -8.48 -13.28
C LEU A 387 -24.91 -9.89 -12.91
N LYS A 388 -24.54 -10.38 -11.74
CA LYS A 388 -25.03 -11.65 -11.21
C LYS A 388 -26.54 -11.63 -11.00
N ASP A 389 -27.07 -10.57 -10.38
CA ASP A 389 -28.51 -10.36 -10.21
C ASP A 389 -29.23 -10.27 -11.56
N ALA A 390 -28.52 -9.77 -12.59
CA ALA A 390 -28.97 -9.75 -13.97
C ALA A 390 -28.81 -11.07 -14.73
N SER A 391 -28.47 -12.17 -14.05
CA SER A 391 -28.22 -13.48 -14.64
C SER A 391 -27.10 -13.48 -15.69
N VAL A 392 -26.12 -12.57 -15.55
CA VAL A 392 -24.92 -12.51 -16.39
C VAL A 392 -23.78 -13.23 -15.68
N LYS A 393 -23.27 -14.29 -16.31
CA LYS A 393 -22.13 -15.05 -15.78
C LYS A 393 -20.82 -14.37 -16.14
N THR A 394 -20.01 -14.04 -15.13
CA THR A 394 -18.71 -13.37 -15.32
C THR A 394 -17.56 -14.37 -15.33
N TYR A 395 -16.62 -14.19 -16.25
CA TYR A 395 -15.39 -14.96 -16.34
C TYR A 395 -14.16 -14.04 -16.18
N ILE A 396 -13.18 -14.45 -15.38
CA ILE A 396 -11.87 -13.80 -15.29
C ILE A 396 -10.91 -14.58 -16.17
N VAL A 397 -10.33 -13.93 -17.18
CA VAL A 397 -9.37 -14.54 -18.11
C VAL A 397 -8.12 -13.65 -18.18
N THR A 398 -7.07 -14.04 -17.44
CA THR A 398 -5.85 -13.23 -17.24
C THR A 398 -4.56 -13.99 -17.59
N GLY A 399 -3.52 -13.23 -17.96
CA GLY A 399 -2.14 -13.71 -18.11
C GLY A 399 -1.37 -13.82 -16.78
N ASP A 400 -1.97 -13.40 -15.66
CA ASP A 400 -1.33 -13.39 -14.35
C ASP A 400 -1.13 -14.77 -13.71
N HIS A 401 -0.43 -14.77 -12.57
CA HIS A 401 -0.20 -15.98 -11.79
C HIS A 401 -1.51 -16.58 -11.25
N PRO A 402 -1.65 -17.93 -11.18
CA PRO A 402 -2.87 -18.57 -10.69
C PRO A 402 -3.28 -18.16 -9.27
N ASP A 403 -2.32 -17.96 -8.36
CA ASP A 403 -2.62 -17.53 -6.99
C ASP A 403 -3.15 -16.10 -6.93
N THR A 404 -2.60 -15.21 -7.78
CA THR A 404 -3.10 -13.84 -7.93
C THR A 404 -4.54 -13.82 -8.44
N ALA A 405 -4.83 -14.60 -9.48
CA ALA A 405 -6.18 -14.73 -10.02
C ALA A 405 -7.16 -15.32 -9.00
N ARG A 406 -6.72 -16.29 -8.19
CA ARG A 406 -7.54 -16.91 -7.12
C ARG A 406 -7.89 -15.92 -6.03
N ALA A 407 -6.90 -15.15 -5.55
CA ALA A 407 -7.10 -14.15 -4.53
C ALA A 407 -8.09 -13.06 -5.01
N LEU A 408 -7.88 -12.55 -6.22
CA LEU A 408 -8.76 -11.58 -6.87
C LEU A 408 -10.20 -12.12 -7.00
N ALA A 409 -10.35 -13.36 -7.50
CA ALA A 409 -11.66 -13.99 -7.63
C ALA A 409 -12.39 -14.13 -6.28
N THR A 410 -11.65 -14.48 -5.22
CA THR A 410 -12.21 -14.62 -3.86
C THR A 410 -12.69 -13.28 -3.32
N GLU A 411 -11.91 -12.21 -3.50
CA GLU A 411 -12.26 -10.86 -3.07
C GLU A 411 -13.50 -10.30 -3.79
N LEU A 412 -13.64 -10.65 -5.08
CA LEU A 412 -14.77 -10.32 -5.95
C LEU A 412 -16.00 -11.24 -5.75
N GLY A 413 -15.91 -12.30 -4.95
CA GLY A 413 -17.02 -13.22 -4.67
C GLY A 413 -17.30 -14.23 -5.79
N LEU A 414 -16.32 -14.54 -6.62
CA LEU A 414 -16.37 -15.56 -7.67
C LEU A 414 -15.80 -16.90 -7.17
N ALA A 415 -16.09 -17.99 -7.89
CA ALA A 415 -15.61 -19.34 -7.55
C ALA A 415 -14.06 -19.39 -7.57
N SER A 416 -13.47 -20.12 -6.61
CA SER A 416 -12.02 -20.12 -6.35
C SER A 416 -11.21 -21.15 -7.14
N GLU A 417 -11.86 -22.01 -7.92
CA GLU A 417 -11.14 -22.94 -8.79
C GLU A 417 -10.54 -22.18 -9.98
N VAL A 418 -9.22 -22.28 -10.14
CA VAL A 418 -8.46 -21.60 -11.21
C VAL A 418 -7.88 -22.64 -12.16
N ILE A 419 -8.12 -22.45 -13.45
CA ILE A 419 -7.52 -23.26 -14.51
C ILE A 419 -6.38 -22.50 -15.16
N VAL A 420 -5.23 -23.18 -15.27
CA VAL A 420 -4.02 -22.62 -15.87
C VAL A 420 -3.99 -22.91 -17.37
N GLY A 421 -3.47 -21.98 -18.17
CA GLY A 421 -3.39 -22.11 -19.64
C GLY A 421 -2.73 -23.39 -20.14
N SER A 422 -1.73 -23.93 -19.42
CA SER A 422 -1.12 -25.22 -19.75
C SER A 422 -2.13 -26.38 -19.70
N LYS A 423 -3.01 -26.41 -18.69
CA LYS A 423 -4.08 -27.42 -18.60
C LYS A 423 -5.14 -27.20 -19.68
N LEU A 424 -5.49 -25.95 -19.98
CA LEU A 424 -6.45 -25.61 -21.03
C LEU A 424 -5.98 -26.06 -22.42
N SER A 425 -4.67 -25.97 -22.70
CA SER A 425 -4.09 -26.41 -23.98
C SER A 425 -4.29 -27.90 -24.25
N THR A 426 -4.39 -28.72 -23.20
CA THR A 426 -4.58 -30.18 -23.29
C THR A 426 -6.05 -30.60 -23.38
N MET A 427 -6.99 -29.68 -23.13
CA MET A 427 -8.43 -29.96 -23.19
C MET A 427 -8.87 -30.00 -24.65
N ASP A 428 -9.67 -31.01 -25.01
CA ASP A 428 -10.47 -30.96 -26.24
C ASP A 428 -11.65 -29.99 -26.06
N ASP A 429 -12.39 -29.73 -27.14
CA ASP A 429 -13.46 -28.75 -27.12
C ASP A 429 -14.64 -29.19 -26.24
N ALA A 430 -14.96 -30.48 -26.18
CA ALA A 430 -16.03 -31.00 -25.33
C ALA A 430 -15.71 -30.85 -23.84
N LEU A 431 -14.46 -31.15 -23.44
CA LEU A 431 -13.99 -30.97 -22.08
C LEU A 431 -13.89 -29.48 -21.71
N LEU A 432 -13.47 -28.63 -22.64
CA LEU A 432 -13.45 -27.18 -22.44
C LEU A 432 -14.87 -26.64 -22.19
N GLU A 433 -15.85 -27.05 -22.99
CA GLU A 433 -17.25 -26.64 -22.80
C GLU A 433 -17.84 -27.13 -21.47
N ALA A 434 -17.54 -28.36 -21.06
CA ALA A 434 -17.94 -28.87 -19.74
C ALA A 434 -17.32 -28.05 -18.61
N THR A 435 -16.05 -27.71 -18.75
CA THR A 435 -15.27 -26.94 -17.77
C THR A 435 -15.78 -25.50 -17.63
N LEU A 436 -16.14 -24.85 -18.74
CA LEU A 436 -16.71 -23.50 -18.73
C LEU A 436 -18.05 -23.43 -17.99
N ARG A 437 -18.77 -24.55 -17.82
CA ARG A 437 -19.99 -24.60 -17.00
C ARG A 437 -19.70 -24.46 -15.51
N SER A 438 -18.64 -25.08 -15.00
CA SER A 438 -18.29 -25.08 -13.57
C SER A 438 -17.30 -23.99 -13.15
N THR A 439 -16.38 -23.61 -14.03
CA THR A 439 -15.21 -22.81 -13.68
C THR A 439 -15.23 -21.45 -14.38
N THR A 440 -14.97 -20.38 -13.63
CA THR A 440 -15.04 -18.99 -14.12
C THR A 440 -13.69 -18.26 -14.12
N VAL A 441 -12.62 -18.87 -13.60
CA VAL A 441 -11.33 -18.19 -13.44
C VAL A 441 -10.24 -18.95 -14.20
N PHE A 442 -9.57 -18.24 -15.10
CA PHE A 442 -8.53 -18.75 -15.99
C PHE A 442 -7.29 -17.85 -15.90
N ALA A 443 -6.14 -18.45 -15.61
CA ALA A 443 -4.87 -17.75 -15.35
C ALA A 443 -3.74 -18.26 -16.26
N ARG A 444 -2.67 -17.46 -16.46
CA ARG A 444 -1.59 -17.72 -17.42
C ARG A 444 -2.14 -18.06 -18.83
N ILE A 445 -3.16 -17.34 -19.26
CA ILE A 445 -3.83 -17.55 -20.55
C ILE A 445 -3.13 -16.79 -21.67
N GLU A 446 -2.88 -17.48 -22.78
CA GLU A 446 -2.36 -16.87 -24.01
C GLU A 446 -3.47 -16.19 -24.83
N PRO A 447 -3.16 -15.21 -25.70
CA PRO A 447 -4.16 -14.55 -26.54
C PRO A 447 -5.01 -15.52 -27.39
N SER A 448 -4.38 -16.54 -27.98
CA SER A 448 -5.03 -17.61 -28.74
C SER A 448 -6.02 -18.43 -27.90
N GLN A 449 -5.69 -18.65 -26.63
CA GLN A 449 -6.52 -19.37 -25.68
C GLN A 449 -7.70 -18.51 -25.21
N LYS A 450 -7.50 -17.21 -25.02
CA LYS A 450 -8.61 -16.27 -24.72
C LYS A 450 -9.63 -16.28 -25.86
N LEU A 451 -9.19 -16.22 -27.11
CA LEU A 451 -10.05 -16.38 -28.28
C LEU A 451 -10.81 -17.72 -28.26
N ARG A 452 -10.11 -18.83 -27.99
CA ARG A 452 -10.72 -20.18 -27.90
C ARG A 452 -11.83 -20.27 -26.85
N ILE A 453 -11.65 -19.63 -25.69
CA ILE A 453 -12.68 -19.55 -24.64
C ILE A 453 -13.93 -18.82 -25.15
N VAL A 454 -13.73 -17.68 -25.81
CA VAL A 454 -14.84 -16.88 -26.37
C VAL A 454 -15.61 -17.68 -27.42
N GLU A 455 -14.91 -18.35 -28.34
CA GLU A 455 -15.54 -19.18 -29.36
C GLU A 455 -16.29 -20.37 -28.78
N ALA A 456 -15.74 -21.02 -27.74
CA ALA A 456 -16.41 -22.13 -27.06
C ALA A 456 -17.71 -21.68 -26.38
N LEU A 457 -17.69 -20.55 -25.66
CA LEU A 457 -18.90 -19.97 -25.06
C LEU A 457 -19.96 -19.64 -26.13
N LYS A 458 -19.55 -19.11 -27.29
CA LYS A 458 -20.46 -18.85 -28.41
C LYS A 458 -21.03 -20.14 -29.01
N ARG A 459 -20.24 -21.21 -29.14
CA ARG A 459 -20.72 -22.53 -29.61
C ARG A 459 -21.75 -23.14 -28.65
N MET A 460 -21.61 -22.88 -27.35
CA MET A 460 -22.60 -23.26 -26.33
C MET A 460 -23.93 -22.47 -26.45
N GLY A 461 -24.00 -21.47 -27.33
CA GLY A 461 -25.19 -20.66 -27.58
C GLY A 461 -25.32 -19.45 -26.65
N GLU A 462 -24.25 -19.11 -25.91
CA GLU A 462 -24.21 -17.92 -25.05
C GLU A 462 -23.93 -16.66 -25.87
N VAL A 463 -24.44 -15.52 -25.40
CA VAL A 463 -24.09 -14.19 -25.93
C VAL A 463 -22.93 -13.65 -25.10
N VAL A 464 -21.77 -13.47 -25.73
CA VAL A 464 -20.52 -13.18 -25.02
C VAL A 464 -20.11 -11.72 -25.23
N ALA A 465 -19.93 -11.00 -24.12
CA ALA A 465 -19.24 -9.72 -24.12
C ALA A 465 -17.80 -9.92 -23.62
N VAL A 466 -16.83 -9.28 -24.28
CA VAL A 466 -15.42 -9.30 -23.87
C VAL A 466 -14.99 -7.89 -23.53
N ILE A 467 -14.33 -7.73 -22.39
CA ILE A 467 -13.72 -6.46 -21.97
C ILE A 467 -12.21 -6.61 -22.05
N GLY A 468 -11.53 -5.65 -22.67
CA GLY A 468 -10.09 -5.67 -22.84
C GLY A 468 -9.51 -4.29 -23.12
N ASP A 469 -8.22 -4.12 -22.82
CA ASP A 469 -7.49 -2.87 -22.96
C ASP A 469 -6.23 -3.01 -23.84
N GLY A 470 -5.67 -4.22 -23.91
CA GLY A 470 -4.44 -4.50 -24.63
C GLY A 470 -4.61 -4.97 -26.08
N ILE A 471 -3.53 -4.85 -26.86
CA ILE A 471 -3.39 -5.43 -28.21
C ILE A 471 -3.68 -6.94 -28.21
N ASN A 472 -3.32 -7.63 -27.13
CA ASN A 472 -3.54 -9.06 -26.94
C ASN A 472 -5.03 -9.45 -26.88
N ASP A 473 -5.91 -8.51 -26.53
CA ASP A 473 -7.34 -8.76 -26.41
C ASP A 473 -8.08 -8.53 -27.73
N ALA A 474 -7.46 -7.86 -28.71
CA ALA A 474 -8.09 -7.52 -29.98
C ALA A 474 -8.74 -8.74 -30.69
N PRO A 475 -8.10 -9.92 -30.80
CA PRO A 475 -8.74 -11.08 -31.43
C PRO A 475 -10.00 -11.52 -30.68
N ALA A 476 -9.97 -11.50 -29.34
CA ALA A 476 -11.09 -11.90 -28.50
C ALA A 476 -12.22 -10.86 -28.50
N LEU A 477 -11.87 -9.56 -28.49
CA LEU A 477 -12.80 -8.44 -28.64
C LEU A 477 -13.57 -8.56 -29.96
N ARG A 478 -12.87 -8.80 -31.07
CA ARG A 478 -13.49 -8.94 -32.39
C ARG A 478 -14.35 -10.19 -32.52
N ALA A 479 -13.96 -11.27 -31.84
CA ALA A 479 -14.69 -12.54 -31.89
C ALA A 479 -15.93 -12.55 -30.97
N ALA A 480 -16.00 -11.66 -29.98
CA ALA A 480 -17.14 -11.53 -29.09
C ALA A 480 -18.42 -11.16 -29.85
N ASN A 481 -19.58 -11.28 -29.19
CA ASN A 481 -20.81 -10.66 -29.70
C ASN A 481 -20.80 -9.15 -29.48
N VAL A 482 -20.14 -8.70 -28.40
CA VAL A 482 -19.88 -7.29 -28.10
C VAL A 482 -18.48 -7.17 -27.52
N GLY A 483 -17.58 -6.51 -28.23
CA GLY A 483 -16.27 -6.10 -27.72
C GLY A 483 -16.37 -4.77 -26.99
N ILE A 484 -15.83 -4.69 -25.77
CA ILE A 484 -15.81 -3.48 -24.94
C ILE A 484 -14.35 -3.10 -24.66
N ALA A 485 -13.95 -1.91 -25.08
CA ALA A 485 -12.62 -1.37 -24.81
C ALA A 485 -12.64 -0.29 -23.72
N MET A 486 -11.53 -0.18 -23.01
CA MET A 486 -11.26 0.90 -22.06
C MET A 486 -10.83 2.17 -22.83
N GLY A 487 -11.40 3.31 -22.49
CA GLY A 487 -11.20 4.61 -23.14
C GLY A 487 -9.92 5.32 -22.72
N GLU A 488 -9.56 5.32 -21.44
CA GLU A 488 -8.34 5.99 -20.98
C GLU A 488 -7.12 5.08 -21.16
N ILE A 489 -7.19 3.84 -20.68
CA ILE A 489 -6.05 2.92 -20.62
C ILE A 489 -5.95 2.02 -21.86
N GLY A 490 -7.05 1.84 -22.60
CA GLY A 490 -7.07 0.97 -23.78
C GLY A 490 -6.18 1.48 -24.91
N THR A 491 -5.47 0.55 -25.53
CA THR A 491 -4.68 0.79 -26.74
C THR A 491 -5.58 1.18 -27.91
N ASP A 492 -5.05 1.96 -28.86
CA ASP A 492 -5.81 2.40 -30.04
C ASP A 492 -6.36 1.21 -30.83
N LEU A 493 -5.59 0.13 -30.95
CA LEU A 493 -6.04 -1.10 -31.58
C LEU A 493 -7.23 -1.73 -30.84
N ALA A 494 -7.22 -1.77 -29.51
CA ALA A 494 -8.34 -2.31 -28.73
C ALA A 494 -9.60 -1.46 -28.95
N LYS A 495 -9.47 -0.13 -28.95
CA LYS A 495 -10.58 0.81 -29.19
C LYS A 495 -11.15 0.69 -30.61
N GLU A 496 -10.30 0.57 -31.62
CA GLU A 496 -10.74 0.36 -33.01
C GLU A 496 -11.39 -1.02 -33.22
N THR A 497 -11.02 -2.01 -32.41
CA THR A 497 -11.55 -3.36 -32.51
C THR A 497 -12.85 -3.57 -31.75
N ALA A 498 -13.10 -2.77 -30.71
CA ALA A 498 -14.30 -2.86 -29.87
C ALA A 498 -15.53 -2.24 -30.52
N ASP A 499 -16.70 -2.76 -30.18
CA ASP A 499 -18.01 -2.22 -30.57
C ASP A 499 -18.44 -1.06 -29.65
N LEU A 500 -17.95 -1.06 -28.40
CA LEU A 500 -18.24 -0.05 -27.39
C LEU A 500 -16.96 0.36 -26.65
N VAL A 501 -16.83 1.66 -26.37
CA VAL A 501 -15.69 2.22 -25.62
C VAL A 501 -16.20 2.90 -24.35
N LEU A 502 -15.66 2.49 -23.19
CA LEU A 502 -15.93 3.12 -21.90
C LEU A 502 -15.00 4.32 -21.74
N THR A 503 -15.49 5.53 -22.01
CA THR A 503 -14.66 6.74 -22.10
C THR A 503 -13.91 7.11 -20.81
N ASP A 504 -14.41 6.68 -19.65
CA ASP A 504 -13.90 6.99 -18.31
C ASP A 504 -13.35 5.76 -17.56
N ASP A 505 -13.25 4.61 -18.25
CA ASP A 505 -12.77 3.35 -17.68
C ASP A 505 -13.55 2.87 -16.43
N ASN A 506 -14.81 3.30 -16.27
CA ASN A 506 -15.63 2.96 -15.13
C ASN A 506 -16.51 1.73 -15.41
N TYR A 507 -16.25 0.65 -14.67
CA TYR A 507 -16.95 -0.62 -14.80
C TYR A 507 -18.45 -0.53 -14.48
N THR A 508 -18.89 0.44 -13.66
CA THR A 508 -20.31 0.58 -13.31
C THR A 508 -21.18 0.85 -14.52
N HIS A 509 -20.63 1.50 -15.56
CA HIS A 509 -21.36 1.78 -16.80
C HIS A 509 -21.70 0.54 -17.63
N ILE A 510 -21.08 -0.62 -17.35
CA ILE A 510 -21.44 -1.87 -18.02
C ILE A 510 -22.84 -2.32 -17.59
N ALA A 511 -23.13 -2.27 -16.28
CA ALA A 511 -24.46 -2.60 -15.76
C ALA A 511 -25.52 -1.61 -16.28
N GLU A 512 -25.16 -0.34 -16.36
CA GLU A 512 -26.01 0.71 -16.96
C GLU A 512 -26.28 0.45 -18.45
N ALA A 513 -25.25 0.14 -19.24
CA ALA A 513 -25.37 -0.19 -20.65
C ALA A 513 -26.29 -1.39 -20.88
N ILE A 514 -26.20 -2.43 -20.05
CA ILE A 514 -27.11 -3.57 -20.09
C ILE A 514 -28.55 -3.14 -19.76
N SER A 515 -28.74 -2.26 -18.78
CA SER A 515 -30.07 -1.73 -18.44
C SER A 515 -30.68 -0.93 -19.59
N ILE A 516 -29.89 -0.05 -20.22
CA ILE A 516 -30.29 0.72 -21.40
C ILE A 516 -30.64 -0.21 -22.56
N ALA A 517 -29.80 -1.21 -22.85
CA ALA A 517 -30.03 -2.15 -23.93
C ALA A 517 -31.31 -2.98 -23.72
N ARG A 518 -31.56 -3.47 -22.51
CA ARG A 518 -32.78 -4.20 -22.18
C ARG A 518 -34.03 -3.32 -22.25
N THR A 519 -33.91 -2.06 -21.81
CA THR A 519 -34.98 -1.07 -21.94
C THR A 519 -35.30 -0.80 -23.41
N ALA A 520 -34.28 -0.54 -24.24
CA ALA A 520 -34.47 -0.34 -25.67
C ALA A 520 -35.10 -1.57 -26.35
N HIS A 521 -34.72 -2.78 -25.93
CA HIS A 521 -35.32 -4.02 -26.44
C HIS A 521 -36.80 -4.18 -26.06
N ASP A 522 -37.15 -3.92 -24.79
CA ASP A 522 -38.53 -3.97 -24.31
C ASP A 522 -39.38 -2.90 -25.01
N ASN A 523 -38.87 -1.66 -25.11
CA ASN A 523 -39.51 -0.55 -25.82
C ASN A 523 -39.75 -0.87 -27.30
N PHE A 524 -38.74 -1.42 -27.98
CA PHE A 524 -38.86 -1.84 -29.37
C PHE A 524 -39.90 -2.95 -29.54
N ARG A 525 -39.97 -3.91 -28.62
CA ARG A 525 -41.00 -4.96 -28.64
C ARG A 525 -42.40 -4.38 -28.41
N LYS A 526 -42.58 -3.44 -27.48
CA LYS A 526 -43.86 -2.74 -27.26
C LYS A 526 -44.30 -1.99 -28.53
N GLY A 527 -43.39 -1.21 -29.12
CA GLY A 527 -43.62 -0.50 -30.38
C GLY A 527 -43.96 -1.42 -31.56
N LEU A 528 -43.23 -2.52 -31.72
CA LEU A 528 -43.51 -3.53 -32.75
C LEU A 528 -44.87 -4.20 -32.52
N THR A 529 -45.22 -4.51 -31.26
CA THR A 529 -46.53 -5.07 -30.90
C THR A 529 -47.65 -4.12 -31.27
N TYR A 530 -47.49 -2.84 -30.96
CA TYR A 530 -48.43 -1.79 -31.35
C TYR A 530 -48.58 -1.71 -32.87
N TYR A 531 -47.46 -1.57 -33.58
CA TYR A 531 -47.44 -1.43 -35.04
C TYR A 531 -48.13 -2.61 -35.74
N LEU A 532 -47.76 -3.85 -35.38
CA LEU A 532 -48.36 -5.05 -35.95
C LEU A 532 -49.84 -5.21 -35.57
N THR A 533 -50.23 -4.81 -34.35
CA THR A 533 -51.65 -4.81 -33.95
C THR A 533 -52.46 -3.82 -34.78
N ALA A 534 -51.94 -2.61 -34.99
CA ALA A 534 -52.57 -1.59 -35.83
C ALA A 534 -52.76 -2.09 -37.28
N LYS A 535 -51.73 -2.75 -37.84
CA LYS A 535 -51.80 -3.38 -39.18
C LYS A 535 -52.81 -4.51 -39.26
N ALA A 536 -52.87 -5.37 -38.24
CA ALA A 536 -53.85 -6.46 -38.17
C ALA A 536 -55.28 -5.91 -38.12
N ILE A 537 -55.52 -4.87 -37.32
CA ILE A 537 -56.80 -4.15 -37.26
C ILE A 537 -57.15 -3.59 -38.63
N LEU A 538 -56.24 -2.84 -39.27
CA LEU A 538 -56.46 -2.26 -40.58
C LEU A 538 -56.86 -3.35 -41.60
N LEU A 539 -56.11 -4.45 -41.67
CA LEU A 539 -56.40 -5.57 -42.56
C LEU A 539 -57.80 -6.19 -42.30
N SER A 540 -58.14 -6.44 -41.02
CA SER A 540 -59.44 -7.03 -40.66
C SER A 540 -60.63 -6.14 -41.03
N ILE A 541 -60.49 -4.81 -40.90
CA ILE A 541 -61.51 -3.83 -41.29
C ILE A 541 -61.77 -3.82 -42.80
N PHE A 542 -60.83 -4.29 -43.64
CA PHE A 542 -61.07 -4.48 -45.08
C PHE A 542 -61.65 -5.86 -45.41
N LEU A 543 -61.17 -6.91 -44.75
CA LEU A 543 -61.59 -8.29 -45.04
C LEU A 543 -63.05 -8.55 -44.68
N ILE A 544 -63.56 -8.01 -43.56
CA ILE A 544 -64.95 -8.24 -43.13
C ILE A 544 -65.96 -7.61 -44.11
N PRO A 545 -65.86 -6.31 -44.48
CA PRO A 545 -66.70 -5.69 -45.50
C PRO A 545 -66.64 -6.36 -46.87
N LEU A 546 -65.44 -6.81 -47.28
CA LEU A 546 -65.25 -7.56 -48.53
C LEU A 546 -66.07 -8.85 -48.53
N ALA A 547 -66.02 -9.61 -47.43
CA ALA A 547 -66.81 -10.84 -47.28
C ALA A 547 -68.32 -10.59 -47.25
N LEU A 548 -68.75 -9.44 -46.74
CA LEU A 548 -70.16 -9.03 -46.68
C LEU A 548 -70.66 -8.36 -47.97
N GLY A 549 -69.77 -8.07 -48.92
CA GLY A 549 -70.12 -7.38 -50.17
C GLY A 549 -70.53 -5.91 -49.99
N VAL A 550 -70.03 -5.24 -48.96
CA VAL A 550 -70.33 -3.81 -48.67
C VAL A 550 -69.13 -2.91 -49.00
N PRO A 551 -69.33 -1.59 -49.19
CA PRO A 551 -68.22 -0.66 -49.46
C PRO A 551 -67.17 -0.67 -48.34
N PHE A 552 -65.95 -0.25 -48.67
CA PHE A 552 -64.86 -0.24 -47.69
C PHE A 552 -64.98 0.90 -46.66
N PRO A 553 -64.64 0.65 -45.37
CA PRO A 553 -64.72 1.65 -44.31
C PRO A 553 -63.72 2.80 -44.46
N PHE A 554 -62.62 2.60 -45.17
CA PHE A 554 -61.60 3.63 -45.43
C PHE A 554 -61.37 3.85 -46.93
N ALA A 555 -61.33 5.13 -47.31
CA ALA A 555 -60.82 5.57 -48.61
C ALA A 555 -59.28 5.60 -48.59
N ALA A 556 -58.66 5.67 -49.77
CA ALA A 556 -57.20 5.71 -49.90
C ALA A 556 -56.54 6.81 -49.05
N ILE A 557 -57.14 7.99 -48.97
CA ILE A 557 -56.63 9.10 -48.15
C ILE A 557 -56.70 8.81 -46.64
N HIS A 558 -57.75 8.12 -46.17
CA HIS A 558 -57.85 7.70 -44.77
C HIS A 558 -56.75 6.71 -44.43
N ILE A 559 -56.45 5.76 -45.32
CA ILE A 559 -55.36 4.79 -45.11
C ILE A 559 -54.02 5.52 -44.94
N ILE A 560 -53.71 6.46 -45.84
CA ILE A 560 -52.47 7.25 -45.78
C ILE A 560 -52.38 8.03 -44.46
N LEU A 561 -53.47 8.66 -44.04
CA LEU A 561 -53.55 9.39 -42.76
C LEU A 561 -53.38 8.45 -41.57
N THR A 562 -54.03 7.28 -41.57
CA THR A 562 -53.89 6.31 -40.50
C THR A 562 -52.46 5.81 -40.38
N GLU A 563 -51.79 5.55 -41.50
CA GLU A 563 -50.40 5.09 -41.52
C GLU A 563 -49.46 6.14 -40.92
N LEU A 564 -49.60 7.39 -41.36
CA LEU A 564 -48.80 8.51 -40.85
C LEU A 564 -48.96 8.69 -39.34
N LEU A 565 -50.19 8.58 -38.83
CA LEU A 565 -50.48 8.75 -37.41
C LEU A 565 -50.01 7.57 -36.57
N MET A 566 -50.12 6.33 -37.08
CA MET A 566 -49.56 5.14 -36.43
C MET A 566 -48.05 5.26 -36.27
N ASP A 567 -47.33 5.67 -37.32
CA ASP A 567 -45.87 5.81 -37.29
C ASP A 567 -45.43 6.90 -36.30
N LEU A 568 -46.15 8.02 -36.27
CA LEU A 568 -45.89 9.10 -35.32
C LEU A 568 -46.14 8.64 -33.87
N ALA A 569 -47.25 7.94 -33.61
CA ALA A 569 -47.55 7.39 -32.29
C ALA A 569 -46.50 6.35 -31.86
N SER A 570 -46.09 5.46 -32.76
CA SER A 570 -45.12 4.41 -32.45
C SER A 570 -43.73 4.98 -32.12
N SER A 571 -43.26 5.96 -32.90
CA SER A 571 -41.95 6.59 -32.72
C SER A 571 -41.86 7.49 -31.48
N THR A 572 -42.96 8.16 -31.11
CA THR A 572 -42.96 9.09 -29.97
C THR A 572 -43.26 8.42 -28.63
N ILE A 573 -44.19 7.44 -28.58
CA ILE A 573 -44.67 6.90 -27.31
C ILE A 573 -43.74 5.83 -26.76
N PHE A 574 -43.20 4.95 -27.62
CA PHE A 574 -42.45 3.77 -27.18
C PHE A 574 -40.94 4.00 -27.17
N VAL A 575 -40.38 4.83 -28.06
CA VAL A 575 -38.92 5.03 -28.14
C VAL A 575 -38.37 5.76 -26.89
N THR A 576 -39.16 6.67 -26.31
CA THR A 576 -38.73 7.49 -25.16
C THR A 576 -39.23 6.96 -23.82
N GLU A 577 -39.67 5.71 -23.75
CA GLU A 577 -40.20 5.13 -22.52
C GLU A 577 -39.07 4.84 -21.51
N ALA A 578 -39.29 5.21 -20.25
CA ALA A 578 -38.32 4.99 -19.17
C ALA A 578 -38.18 3.50 -18.82
N ALA A 579 -37.02 3.14 -18.27
CA ALA A 579 -36.76 1.77 -17.81
C ALA A 579 -37.75 1.33 -16.72
N GLU A 580 -38.27 0.11 -16.82
CA GLU A 580 -39.05 -0.49 -15.75
C GLU A 580 -38.15 -0.79 -14.52
N PRO A 581 -38.68 -0.72 -13.28
CA PRO A 581 -37.86 -0.86 -12.06
C PRO A 581 -37.04 -2.16 -11.96
N ASN A 582 -37.49 -3.23 -12.62
CA ASN A 582 -36.89 -4.57 -12.55
C ASN A 582 -36.23 -5.01 -13.86
N VAL A 583 -35.89 -4.10 -14.77
CA VAL A 583 -35.26 -4.43 -16.08
C VAL A 583 -33.99 -5.26 -15.92
N LEU A 584 -33.19 -4.99 -14.88
CA LEU A 584 -31.99 -5.77 -14.61
C LEU A 584 -32.29 -7.16 -14.04
N GLN A 585 -33.42 -7.38 -13.36
CA GLN A 585 -33.76 -8.71 -12.81
C GLN A 585 -34.36 -9.67 -13.86
N LYS A 586 -34.77 -9.16 -15.03
CA LYS A 586 -35.25 -10.01 -16.12
C LYS A 586 -34.08 -10.79 -16.73
N GLY A 587 -34.24 -12.11 -16.86
CA GLY A 587 -33.25 -12.96 -17.51
C GLY A 587 -33.04 -12.61 -18.99
N VAL A 588 -31.92 -13.05 -19.57
CA VAL A 588 -31.61 -12.84 -20.99
C VAL A 588 -32.65 -13.54 -21.86
N ARG A 589 -33.48 -12.77 -22.59
CA ARG A 589 -34.43 -13.32 -23.57
C ARG A 589 -33.67 -13.85 -24.78
N LYS A 590 -34.03 -15.06 -25.22
CA LYS A 590 -33.47 -15.64 -26.45
C LYS A 590 -34.06 -14.93 -27.66
N LEU A 591 -33.24 -14.69 -28.69
CA LEU A 591 -33.69 -14.06 -29.95
C LEU A 591 -34.89 -14.79 -30.59
N LYS A 592 -34.96 -16.12 -30.45
CA LYS A 592 -36.04 -16.94 -31.00
C LYS A 592 -37.42 -16.62 -30.42
N ASP A 593 -37.46 -16.07 -29.21
CA ASP A 593 -38.71 -15.74 -28.50
C ASP A 593 -39.17 -14.30 -28.79
N PHE A 594 -38.44 -13.56 -29.65
CA PHE A 594 -38.75 -12.18 -29.98
C PHE A 594 -40.07 -12.02 -30.74
N LEU A 595 -40.32 -12.86 -31.76
CA LEU A 595 -41.58 -12.93 -32.53
C LEU A 595 -42.41 -14.17 -32.18
N GLY A 596 -42.43 -14.53 -30.88
CA GLY A 596 -43.07 -15.75 -30.41
C GLY A 596 -44.60 -15.72 -30.38
N LYS A 597 -45.19 -16.81 -29.89
CA LYS A 597 -46.65 -16.96 -29.71
C LYS A 597 -47.26 -15.89 -28.80
N GLU A 598 -46.48 -15.37 -27.85
CA GLU A 598 -46.89 -14.28 -26.96
C GLU A 598 -47.20 -12.99 -27.72
N LEU A 599 -46.39 -12.64 -28.74
CA LEU A 599 -46.63 -11.47 -29.58
C LEU A 599 -47.94 -11.63 -30.34
N VAL A 600 -48.15 -12.80 -30.97
CA VAL A 600 -49.38 -13.11 -31.71
C VAL A 600 -50.60 -13.06 -30.80
N PHE A 601 -50.51 -13.62 -29.58
CA PHE A 601 -51.57 -13.58 -28.60
C PHE A 601 -51.89 -12.15 -28.15
N SER A 602 -50.86 -11.33 -27.90
CA SER A 602 -51.02 -9.91 -27.56
C SER A 602 -51.66 -9.12 -28.71
N ILE A 603 -51.26 -9.38 -29.96
CA ILE A 603 -51.87 -8.76 -31.15
C ILE A 603 -53.36 -9.12 -31.22
N ALA A 604 -53.71 -10.40 -31.06
CA ALA A 604 -55.10 -10.85 -31.10
C ALA A 604 -55.93 -10.24 -29.95
N LYS A 605 -55.43 -10.31 -28.71
CA LYS A 605 -56.14 -9.81 -27.52
C LYS A 605 -56.41 -8.31 -27.61
N ASN A 606 -55.43 -7.53 -28.02
CA ASN A 606 -55.53 -6.07 -28.03
C ASN A 606 -56.20 -5.54 -29.31
N GLY A 607 -56.10 -6.27 -30.43
CA GLY A 607 -56.63 -5.84 -31.72
C GLY A 607 -58.11 -6.15 -31.94
N VAL A 608 -58.61 -7.28 -31.44
CA VAL A 608 -59.97 -7.77 -31.76
C VAL A 608 -61.06 -6.79 -31.34
N TRP A 609 -61.00 -6.24 -30.13
CA TRP A 609 -62.05 -5.33 -29.64
C TRP A 609 -62.12 -4.03 -30.41
N LEU A 610 -60.96 -3.47 -30.77
CA LEU A 610 -60.90 -2.25 -31.55
C LEU A 610 -61.37 -2.48 -33.00
N ALA A 611 -60.93 -3.57 -33.63
CA ALA A 611 -61.41 -3.96 -34.95
C ALA A 611 -62.93 -4.19 -34.97
N LEU A 612 -63.46 -4.88 -33.95
CA LEU A 612 -64.90 -5.12 -33.80
C LEU A 612 -65.67 -3.82 -33.60
N GLY A 613 -65.17 -2.92 -32.74
CA GLY A 613 -65.79 -1.61 -32.50
C GLY A 613 -65.89 -0.77 -33.78
N ILE A 614 -64.78 -0.65 -34.52
CA ILE A 614 -64.75 0.12 -35.78
C ILE A 614 -65.69 -0.49 -36.82
N THR A 615 -65.64 -1.81 -37.00
CA THR A 615 -66.46 -2.51 -38.00
C THR A 615 -67.95 -2.46 -37.64
N THR A 616 -68.30 -2.62 -36.36
CA THR A 616 -69.69 -2.58 -35.90
C THR A 616 -70.29 -1.20 -36.06
N LEU A 617 -69.57 -0.13 -35.65
CA LEU A 617 -70.03 1.25 -35.83
C LEU A 617 -70.18 1.61 -37.32
N TYR A 618 -69.24 1.17 -38.16
CA TYR A 618 -69.31 1.34 -39.60
C TYR A 618 -70.59 0.70 -40.19
N LEU A 619 -70.81 -0.58 -39.92
CA LEU A 619 -71.95 -1.32 -40.46
C LEU A 619 -73.28 -0.75 -39.94
N LEU A 620 -73.35 -0.38 -38.66
CA LEU A 620 -74.55 0.19 -38.06
C LEU A 620 -74.94 1.51 -38.74
N VAL A 621 -73.98 2.43 -38.91
CA VAL A 621 -74.24 3.71 -39.59
C VAL A 621 -74.57 3.50 -41.07
N TYR A 622 -73.87 2.58 -41.74
CA TYR A 622 -74.12 2.26 -43.14
C TYR A 622 -75.54 1.72 -43.36
N TYR A 623 -75.98 0.74 -42.58
CA TYR A 623 -77.31 0.14 -42.73
C TYR A 623 -78.45 1.06 -42.25
N GLN A 624 -78.22 1.96 -41.30
CA GLN A 624 -79.24 2.90 -40.84
C GLN A 624 -79.43 4.10 -41.77
N THR A 625 -78.36 4.62 -42.36
CA THR A 625 -78.39 5.90 -43.10
C THR A 625 -78.22 5.74 -44.60
N GLY A 626 -77.63 4.64 -45.08
CA GLY A 626 -77.24 4.47 -46.49
C GLY A 626 -76.11 5.41 -46.96
N ASN A 627 -75.58 6.26 -46.08
CA ASN A 627 -74.58 7.27 -46.43
C ASN A 627 -73.17 6.74 -46.19
N VAL A 628 -72.47 6.39 -47.28
CA VAL A 628 -71.10 5.86 -47.24
C VAL A 628 -70.12 6.86 -46.64
N VAL A 629 -70.23 8.14 -46.97
CA VAL A 629 -69.30 9.18 -46.48
C VAL A 629 -69.42 9.33 -44.96
N LEU A 630 -70.65 9.32 -44.44
CA LEU A 630 -70.89 9.39 -43.00
C LEU A 630 -70.34 8.14 -42.29
N ALA A 631 -70.61 6.94 -42.81
CA ALA A 631 -70.10 5.70 -42.23
C ALA A 631 -68.56 5.63 -42.23
N GLN A 632 -67.92 6.04 -43.33
CA GLN A 632 -66.45 6.11 -43.43
C GLN A 632 -65.85 7.14 -42.46
N THR A 633 -66.51 8.29 -42.29
CA THR A 633 -66.09 9.31 -41.32
C THR A 633 -66.18 8.77 -39.89
N THR A 634 -67.26 8.08 -39.54
CA THR A 634 -67.42 7.44 -38.24
C THR A 634 -66.31 6.41 -37.99
N ALA A 635 -66.07 5.51 -38.94
CA ALA A 635 -65.01 4.51 -38.83
C ALA A 635 -63.63 5.16 -38.62
N PHE A 636 -63.34 6.23 -39.36
CA PHE A 636 -62.05 6.94 -39.30
C PHE A 636 -61.86 7.63 -37.95
N VAL A 637 -62.87 8.32 -37.43
CA VAL A 637 -62.83 8.95 -36.11
C VAL A 637 -62.73 7.91 -34.98
N THR A 638 -63.45 6.79 -35.07
CA THR A 638 -63.33 5.70 -34.10
C THR A 638 -61.92 5.12 -34.09
N TRP A 639 -61.30 4.96 -35.26
CA TRP A 639 -59.92 4.52 -35.36
C TRP A 639 -58.95 5.56 -34.77
N LEU A 640 -59.14 6.85 -35.06
CA LEU A 640 -58.32 7.95 -34.52
C LEU A 640 -58.35 7.99 -32.98
N LEU A 641 -59.48 7.71 -32.34
CA LEU A 641 -59.53 7.66 -30.88
C LEU A 641 -58.98 6.33 -30.36
N GLY A 642 -59.35 5.22 -31.01
CA GLY A 642 -59.00 3.87 -30.58
C GLY A 642 -57.50 3.57 -30.66
N HIS A 643 -56.79 4.06 -31.68
CA HIS A 643 -55.35 3.79 -31.81
C HIS A 643 -54.51 4.49 -30.73
N ILE A 644 -54.98 5.63 -30.18
CA ILE A 644 -54.35 6.31 -29.03
C ILE A 644 -54.54 5.47 -27.77
N LEU A 645 -55.76 4.99 -27.52
CA LEU A 645 -56.06 4.11 -26.40
C LEU A 645 -55.27 2.80 -26.47
N LEU A 646 -55.13 2.24 -27.68
CA LEU A 646 -54.30 1.06 -27.94
C LEU A 646 -52.83 1.32 -27.58
N ALA A 647 -52.28 2.47 -27.99
CA ALA A 647 -50.91 2.84 -27.65
C ALA A 647 -50.72 2.99 -26.13
N LEU A 648 -51.65 3.64 -25.43
CA LEU A 648 -51.60 3.81 -23.98
C LEU A 648 -51.71 2.48 -23.21
N ASN A 649 -52.53 1.54 -23.68
CA ASN A 649 -52.68 0.23 -23.07
C ASN A 649 -51.42 -0.65 -23.24
N LEU A 650 -50.74 -0.54 -24.40
CA LEU A 650 -49.50 -1.27 -24.67
C LEU A 650 -48.25 -0.64 -24.05
N LYS A 651 -48.36 0.60 -23.53
CA LYS A 651 -47.30 1.27 -22.79
C LYS A 651 -47.11 0.66 -21.40
N GLN A 652 -48.20 0.27 -20.74
CA GLN A 652 -48.17 -0.41 -19.44
C GLN A 652 -47.56 -1.80 -19.54
#